data_AF-A0A3B0JM81-F1
#
_entry.id   AF-A0A3B0JM81-F1
#
_cell.length_a   1.000
_cell.length_b   1.000
_cell.length_c   1.000
_cell.angle_alpha   90.00
_cell.angle_beta   90.00
_cell.angle_gamma   90.00
#
_symmetry.space_group_name_H-M   'P 1'
#
loop_
_entity.id
_entity.type
_entity.pdbx_description
1 polymer ?
#
loop_
_entity_poly.entity_id
_entity_poly.type
_entity_poly.pdbx_seq_one_letter_code
_entity_poly.pdbx_strand_id
1 'polypeptide(L)'
;MYRSCVLLNVLKSISILLLPLVLLSLPLSLRCATSSRTELNETLVFATEQLQAFKIFDDEQPAGQVSARSFICVPLFRIFSLELRHNIRLAADEYIAVSGDHASLGHWQLEKAVPMKEQNKARTKWYLRLWVCASQRFYYRYLIYSKNGQGKRILRSWEGQKVARMVQTYEIYRSPGLDIFGEAYPRSVGGGFHLERGWLQHEYVIELKFVWQEHMIISGLGSKAKLRLLLTPLNVIDDSRIEVSRYAYNHSEFRPLSQLGVKYSQGSIVIFRVSQPLNIYNAFRLSIYQTGSSSKQSLGEVYIFPEQIRGSRGTLQLPIFASLQTRAIGQLSLPYLVVLPMPKVEAGNLRESFHHYWPDNWPTMDVGYRGVGASYYQASTTHTENTIESFLAVMRVRGDMVQLDVQLTKDYVPIVWHGFGFYTAAKDQQIRDRFDLRYVLIRELTYAELKASRVFILKRWSLQEYSHLNLMDASQTQRIFPKLSEVYETLPKSLGLLVEIKWPQLMASGLLESTQSLNKNVYVDRILQISIRYGCGRPLIFASFDADICTMIRLKQQVFPIILMSIGRSHIWDPYMDLRAQSYQQAVNFAHSADILGTALHVENFAQKQQLVSIALDLKQVLFLWGNDLQNEHLLEQLRAMDVSGLIYDQMDRVGPVSWKRSSFFRAPQLLELFGAQCVASGNSSSIPGAKPPKPTIWPKLR
;
A
#
# COMPACT_ATOMS: atom_id res chain seq x y z
N MET A 1 63.84 -3.25 -32.77
CA MET A 1 65.22 -3.18 -32.24
C MET A 1 65.16 -3.36 -30.72
N TYR A 2 66.11 -4.08 -30.11
CA TYR A 2 66.32 -4.31 -28.66
C TYR A 2 65.09 -4.83 -27.86
N ARG A 3 65.08 -6.12 -27.46
CA ARG A 3 65.64 -6.72 -26.20
C ARG A 3 64.86 -6.32 -24.94
N SER A 4 64.52 -7.20 -23.98
CA SER A 4 64.82 -8.64 -23.76
C SER A 4 63.75 -9.22 -22.79
N CYS A 5 63.61 -10.50 -22.38
CA CYS A 5 64.32 -11.81 -22.47
C CYS A 5 63.23 -12.94 -22.46
N VAL A 6 63.38 -14.26 -22.74
CA VAL A 6 64.46 -15.28 -22.67
C VAL A 6 64.69 -15.87 -21.25
N LEU A 7 64.57 -17.17 -20.91
CA LEU A 7 64.04 -18.44 -21.50
C LEU A 7 63.77 -19.37 -20.25
N LEU A 8 62.78 -20.28 -20.13
CA LEU A 8 62.51 -21.61 -20.74
C LEU A 8 63.56 -22.73 -20.43
N ASN A 9 63.06 -23.97 -20.14
CA ASN A 9 63.73 -25.30 -19.92
C ASN A 9 63.64 -25.86 -18.46
N VAL A 10 63.52 -27.17 -18.17
CA VAL A 10 63.44 -28.41 -19.02
C VAL A 10 62.67 -29.58 -18.34
N LEU A 11 62.38 -30.66 -19.09
CA LEU A 11 61.61 -31.88 -18.72
C LEU A 11 62.43 -33.05 -18.12
N LYS A 12 61.74 -33.96 -17.39
CA LYS A 12 61.77 -35.47 -17.48
C LYS A 12 61.01 -36.06 -16.27
N SER A 13 60.10 -37.05 -16.28
CA SER A 13 59.69 -38.20 -17.15
C SER A 13 60.30 -39.56 -16.79
N ILE A 14 59.50 -40.45 -16.16
CA ILE A 14 59.69 -41.92 -16.05
C ILE A 14 58.32 -42.61 -16.21
N SER A 15 58.26 -43.84 -16.72
CA SER A 15 57.06 -44.69 -16.91
C SER A 15 57.38 -46.16 -16.57
N ILE A 16 56.43 -47.10 -16.78
CA ILE A 16 56.44 -48.59 -16.56
C ILE A 16 55.60 -49.02 -15.33
N LEU A 17 54.88 -50.16 -15.27
CA LEU A 17 53.90 -50.84 -16.17
C LEU A 17 53.35 -52.13 -15.47
N LEU A 18 52.12 -52.55 -15.81
CA LEU A 18 51.52 -53.92 -15.69
C LEU A 18 51.31 -54.62 -14.31
N LEU A 19 50.02 -54.81 -13.94
CA LEU A 19 49.23 -56.07 -13.72
C LEU A 19 49.92 -57.41 -13.30
N PRO A 20 49.17 -58.43 -12.77
CA PRO A 20 47.92 -58.45 -11.97
C PRO A 20 47.87 -59.60 -10.88
N LEU A 21 46.67 -60.13 -10.59
CA LEU A 21 46.26 -61.27 -9.71
C LEU A 21 46.21 -61.00 -8.18
N VAL A 22 45.48 -61.78 -7.34
CA VAL A 22 44.09 -62.33 -7.32
C VAL A 22 44.02 -63.42 -6.24
N LEU A 23 42.97 -63.38 -5.39
CA LEU A 23 42.50 -64.42 -4.45
C LEU A 23 43.51 -65.07 -3.47
N LEU A 24 43.25 -64.94 -2.16
CA LEU A 24 43.08 -66.11 -1.27
C LEU A 24 42.36 -65.72 0.04
N SER A 25 41.69 -66.71 0.62
CA SER A 25 40.70 -66.62 1.68
C SER A 25 41.21 -67.09 3.05
N LEU A 26 40.70 -66.49 4.15
CA LEU A 26 40.21 -67.10 5.42
C LEU A 26 41.01 -68.24 6.14
N PRO A 27 40.78 -68.52 7.45
CA PRO A 27 40.18 -67.75 8.56
C PRO A 27 41.10 -67.79 9.83
N LEU A 28 40.48 -67.78 11.05
CA LEU A 28 41.07 -68.01 12.40
C LEU A 28 41.85 -66.81 13.01
N SER A 29 41.82 -66.52 14.32
CA SER A 29 41.04 -67.11 15.43
C SER A 29 40.92 -66.21 16.68
N LEU A 30 39.72 -66.19 17.28
CA LEU A 30 39.38 -66.02 18.71
C LEU A 30 40.02 -64.93 19.62
N ARG A 31 39.10 -64.22 20.32
CA ARG A 31 39.11 -63.78 21.74
C ARG A 31 39.90 -62.53 22.20
N CYS A 32 39.09 -61.48 22.42
CA CYS A 32 38.88 -60.77 23.70
C CYS A 32 39.95 -59.88 24.36
N ALA A 33 39.49 -58.64 24.61
CA ALA A 33 39.74 -57.79 25.78
C ALA A 33 41.00 -56.88 25.82
N THR A 34 40.73 -55.57 25.71
CA THR A 34 41.32 -54.44 26.49
C THR A 34 42.85 -54.37 26.68
N SER A 35 43.57 -53.31 26.28
CA SER A 35 43.13 -51.92 26.09
C SER A 35 44.17 -50.98 25.44
N SER A 36 43.67 -49.87 24.88
CA SER A 36 44.34 -48.57 24.63
C SER A 36 45.23 -48.41 23.39
N ARG A 37 44.97 -47.32 22.64
CA ARG A 37 45.75 -46.70 21.53
C ARG A 37 45.89 -47.56 20.25
N THR A 38 45.77 -47.02 19.02
CA THR A 38 45.48 -45.63 18.57
C THR A 38 44.83 -45.67 17.17
N GLU A 39 44.09 -44.61 16.83
CA GLU A 39 43.75 -44.12 15.48
C GLU A 39 43.32 -45.11 14.37
N LEU A 40 42.10 -44.89 13.86
CA LEU A 40 41.94 -44.20 12.58
C LEU A 40 40.54 -43.58 12.48
N ASN A 41 40.46 -42.35 11.95
CA ASN A 41 39.21 -41.60 11.89
C ASN A 41 38.43 -41.91 10.61
N GLU A 42 37.23 -42.48 10.73
CA GLU A 42 36.19 -42.21 9.73
C GLU A 42 35.72 -40.76 9.92
N THR A 43 36.39 -39.83 9.24
CA THR A 43 35.94 -38.44 9.18
C THR A 43 34.68 -38.36 8.30
N LEU A 44 33.52 -38.62 8.91
CA LEU A 44 32.25 -38.12 8.40
C LEU A 44 32.37 -36.59 8.30
N VAL A 45 32.57 -36.09 7.08
CA VAL A 45 32.84 -34.67 6.77
C VAL A 45 31.67 -33.76 7.20
N PHE A 46 30.50 -34.35 7.44
CA PHE A 46 29.29 -33.67 7.87
C PHE A 46 28.64 -34.37 9.08
N ALA A 47 28.25 -33.58 10.07
CA ALA A 47 27.52 -34.04 11.25
C ALA A 47 26.07 -34.42 10.91
N THR A 48 25.40 -35.18 11.79
CA THR A 48 24.04 -35.70 11.59
C THR A 48 23.01 -34.59 11.28
N GLU A 49 23.14 -33.41 11.89
CA GLU A 49 22.30 -32.24 11.61
C GLU A 49 22.49 -31.69 10.19
N GLN A 50 23.72 -31.76 9.66
CA GLN A 50 24.05 -31.34 8.30
C GLN A 50 23.52 -32.35 7.27
N LEU A 51 23.60 -33.65 7.60
CA LEU A 51 22.99 -34.72 6.80
C LEU A 51 21.45 -34.61 6.75
N GLN A 52 20.81 -34.20 7.85
CA GLN A 52 19.37 -33.87 7.85
C GLN A 52 19.04 -32.64 6.99
N ALA A 53 19.90 -31.62 6.99
CA ALA A 53 19.72 -30.43 6.15
C ALA A 53 19.81 -30.76 4.64
N PHE A 54 20.56 -31.78 4.22
CA PHE A 54 20.62 -32.18 2.82
C PHE A 54 19.33 -32.85 2.31
N LYS A 55 18.66 -33.69 3.12
CA LYS A 55 17.39 -34.35 2.72
C LYS A 55 16.29 -33.39 2.27
N ILE A 56 16.23 -32.21 2.89
CA ILE A 56 15.26 -31.15 2.59
C ILE A 56 15.29 -30.73 1.11
N PHE A 57 16.42 -30.90 0.42
CA PHE A 57 16.57 -30.51 -1.00
C PHE A 57 16.16 -31.60 -2.00
N ASP A 58 16.04 -32.87 -1.57
CA ASP A 58 15.66 -33.99 -2.43
C ASP A 58 14.16 -34.34 -2.30
N ASP A 59 13.59 -34.25 -1.09
CA ASP A 59 12.23 -34.72 -0.79
C ASP A 59 11.09 -33.83 -1.36
N GLU A 60 11.36 -32.62 -1.89
CA GLU A 60 10.32 -31.73 -2.47
C GLU A 60 9.93 -32.03 -3.93
N GLN A 61 10.48 -33.08 -4.58
CA GLN A 61 10.06 -33.47 -5.94
C GLN A 61 8.85 -34.40 -5.96
N PRO A 62 7.73 -34.04 -6.63
CA PRO A 62 6.60 -34.96 -6.82
C PRO A 62 7.01 -36.18 -7.66
N ALA A 63 6.89 -37.36 -7.06
CA ALA A 63 7.19 -38.64 -7.72
C ALA A 63 6.22 -38.89 -8.91
N GLY A 64 6.65 -38.49 -10.12
CA GLY A 64 5.87 -38.70 -11.35
C GLY A 64 6.24 -37.81 -12.55
N GLN A 65 6.94 -36.68 -12.36
CA GLN A 65 7.33 -35.80 -13.48
C GLN A 65 8.84 -35.63 -13.62
N VAL A 66 9.50 -36.63 -14.21
CA VAL A 66 10.91 -36.54 -14.65
C VAL A 66 11.02 -35.67 -15.91
N SER A 67 10.87 -34.36 -15.73
CA SER A 67 11.23 -33.37 -16.75
C SER A 67 12.76 -33.32 -16.87
N ALA A 68 13.30 -33.57 -18.07
CA ALA A 68 14.72 -33.80 -18.29
C ALA A 68 15.58 -32.52 -18.17
N ARG A 69 15.81 -32.07 -16.92
CA ARG A 69 16.82 -31.10 -16.47
C ARG A 69 16.89 -31.05 -14.93
N SER A 70 17.36 -32.15 -14.32
CA SER A 70 17.73 -32.18 -12.91
C SER A 70 18.99 -31.32 -12.68
N PHE A 71 18.78 -30.04 -12.36
CA PHE A 71 19.85 -29.21 -11.81
C PHE A 71 20.19 -29.72 -10.41
N ILE A 72 21.33 -30.38 -10.26
CA ILE A 72 21.83 -30.79 -8.95
C ILE A 72 21.94 -29.54 -8.06
N CYS A 73 21.23 -29.53 -6.94
CA CYS A 73 21.42 -28.52 -5.91
C CYS A 73 22.77 -28.80 -5.23
N VAL A 74 23.79 -28.00 -5.56
CA VAL A 74 25.05 -28.01 -4.79
C VAL A 74 24.84 -27.09 -3.59
N PRO A 75 24.77 -27.61 -2.34
CA PRO A 75 24.47 -26.79 -1.18
C PRO A 75 25.67 -25.92 -0.81
N LEU A 76 25.45 -24.61 -0.68
CA LEU A 76 26.49 -23.65 -0.32
C LEU A 76 26.03 -22.70 0.79
N PHE A 77 26.94 -22.35 1.69
CA PHE A 77 26.70 -21.37 2.74
C PHE A 77 26.71 -19.94 2.20
N ARG A 78 25.55 -19.33 1.98
CA ARG A 78 25.47 -17.88 1.80
C ARG A 78 25.61 -17.20 3.17
N ILE A 79 26.44 -16.18 3.23
CA ILE A 79 26.49 -15.22 4.34
C ILE A 79 25.82 -13.93 3.87
N PHE A 80 24.88 -13.45 4.66
CA PHE A 80 24.25 -12.13 4.55
C PHE A 80 24.81 -11.28 5.69
N SER A 81 25.35 -10.12 5.38
CA SER A 81 25.92 -9.16 6.33
C SER A 81 25.24 -7.81 6.11
N LEU A 82 24.64 -7.24 7.15
CA LEU A 82 23.80 -6.05 7.06
C LEU A 82 24.20 -4.98 8.08
N GLU A 83 24.24 -3.73 7.64
CA GLU A 83 24.42 -2.55 8.51
C GLU A 83 23.19 -1.63 8.47
N LEU A 84 22.73 -1.20 9.64
CA LEU A 84 21.75 -0.12 9.79
C LEU A 84 22.47 1.23 9.72
N ARG A 85 22.03 2.08 8.79
CA ARG A 85 22.48 3.48 8.62
C ARG A 85 21.29 4.44 8.77
N HIS A 86 21.38 5.65 8.23
CA HIS A 86 20.26 6.60 8.13
C HIS A 86 19.52 6.90 9.46
N ASN A 87 20.25 6.89 10.58
CA ASN A 87 19.72 7.05 11.94
C ASN A 87 18.63 6.04 12.35
N ILE A 88 18.50 4.91 11.64
CA ILE A 88 17.55 3.86 11.97
C ILE A 88 17.93 3.22 13.32
N ARG A 89 17.00 3.25 14.26
CA ARG A 89 17.13 2.70 15.61
C ARG A 89 15.98 1.74 15.86
N LEU A 90 16.32 0.48 16.15
CA LEU A 90 15.34 -0.55 16.49
C LEU A 90 14.82 -0.33 17.92
N ALA A 91 13.51 -0.51 18.11
CA ALA A 91 12.93 -0.71 19.43
C ALA A 91 13.42 -2.04 20.06
N ALA A 92 13.23 -2.21 21.37
CA ALA A 92 13.71 -3.39 22.10
C ALA A 92 13.04 -4.70 21.64
N ASP A 93 11.80 -4.62 21.13
CA ASP A 93 11.00 -5.71 20.57
C ASP A 93 11.24 -5.95 19.06
N GLU A 94 11.96 -5.06 18.39
CA GLU A 94 12.21 -5.13 16.94
C GLU A 94 13.46 -5.95 16.60
N TYR A 95 13.33 -6.81 15.59
CA TYR A 95 14.34 -7.74 15.07
C TYR A 95 14.43 -7.65 13.55
N ILE A 96 15.57 -8.04 12.97
CA ILE A 96 15.76 -8.12 11.51
C ILE A 96 15.57 -9.55 11.02
N ALA A 97 14.93 -9.71 9.86
CA ALA A 97 14.90 -10.95 9.09
C ALA A 97 15.22 -10.73 7.61
N VAL A 98 15.52 -11.82 6.90
CA VAL A 98 15.62 -11.90 5.43
C VAL A 98 14.44 -12.71 4.90
N SER A 99 13.83 -12.30 3.80
CA SER A 99 12.93 -13.17 3.02
C SER A 99 13.18 -13.06 1.52
N GLY A 100 12.79 -14.08 0.77
CA GLY A 100 13.14 -14.24 -0.65
C GLY A 100 12.36 -15.35 -1.33
N ASP A 101 12.63 -15.58 -2.62
CA ASP A 101 11.93 -16.59 -3.43
C ASP A 101 12.42 -18.04 -3.19
N HIS A 102 13.68 -18.22 -2.80
CA HIS A 102 14.28 -19.51 -2.42
C HIS A 102 13.58 -20.12 -1.18
N ALA A 103 13.43 -21.45 -1.13
CA ALA A 103 12.76 -22.17 -0.03
C ALA A 103 13.35 -21.85 1.35
N SER A 104 14.69 -21.92 1.48
CA SER A 104 15.43 -21.48 2.67
C SER A 104 15.16 -20.04 3.14
N LEU A 105 14.61 -19.17 2.29
CA LEU A 105 14.27 -17.76 2.60
C LEU A 105 12.76 -17.54 2.81
N GLY A 106 11.96 -18.61 2.86
CA GLY A 106 10.56 -18.57 3.29
C GLY A 106 9.55 -18.12 2.23
N HIS A 107 9.91 -18.10 0.94
CA HIS A 107 9.03 -17.75 -0.19
C HIS A 107 8.24 -16.44 0.01
N TRP A 108 8.92 -15.37 0.44
CA TRP A 108 8.35 -14.03 0.71
C TRP A 108 7.30 -13.95 1.83
N GLN A 109 7.15 -14.98 2.67
CA GLN A 109 6.16 -15.01 3.76
C GLN A 109 6.78 -14.52 5.08
N LEU A 110 6.19 -13.48 5.68
CA LEU A 110 6.66 -12.87 6.94
C LEU A 110 6.95 -13.90 8.05
N GLU A 111 6.04 -14.85 8.26
CA GLU A 111 6.15 -15.88 9.31
C GLU A 111 7.29 -16.88 9.03
N LYS A 112 7.68 -17.06 7.75
CA LYS A 112 8.78 -17.95 7.32
C LYS A 112 10.11 -17.24 7.07
N ALA A 113 10.15 -15.91 7.13
CA ALA A 113 11.39 -15.13 6.97
C ALA A 113 12.47 -15.58 7.99
N VAL A 114 13.74 -15.53 7.61
CA VAL A 114 14.85 -16.06 8.43
C VAL A 114 15.40 -14.95 9.33
N PRO A 115 15.32 -15.07 10.67
CA PRO A 115 15.86 -14.05 11.58
C PRO A 115 17.39 -13.93 11.46
N MET A 116 17.88 -12.70 11.45
CA MET A 116 19.31 -12.41 11.53
C MET A 116 19.77 -12.36 12.99
N LYS A 117 21.08 -12.55 13.20
CA LYS A 117 21.74 -12.48 14.51
C LYS A 117 22.48 -11.15 14.67
N GLU A 118 22.38 -10.55 15.85
CA GLU A 118 23.10 -9.32 16.21
C GLU A 118 24.62 -9.55 16.30
N GLN A 119 25.41 -8.56 15.88
CA GLN A 119 26.88 -8.58 15.97
C GLN A 119 27.45 -7.55 16.96
N ASN A 120 26.67 -6.55 17.38
CA ASN A 120 27.16 -5.49 18.27
C ASN A 120 26.09 -5.00 19.26
N LYS A 121 26.52 -4.52 20.43
CA LYS A 121 25.63 -3.97 21.49
C LYS A 121 24.78 -2.78 21.03
N ALA A 122 25.18 -2.08 19.96
CA ALA A 122 24.42 -0.98 19.37
C ALA A 122 23.28 -1.47 18.44
N ARG A 123 23.16 -2.77 18.19
CA ARG A 123 22.14 -3.40 17.31
C ARG A 123 22.14 -2.86 15.87
N THR A 124 23.28 -2.35 15.40
CA THR A 124 23.43 -1.79 14.04
C THR A 124 24.06 -2.76 13.04
N LYS A 125 24.71 -3.84 13.49
CA LYS A 125 25.33 -4.85 12.61
C LYS A 125 24.71 -6.22 12.83
N TRP A 126 24.37 -6.89 11.74
CA TRP A 126 23.57 -8.11 11.72
C TRP A 126 24.13 -9.11 10.71
N TYR A 127 24.04 -10.40 11.02
CA TYR A 127 24.46 -11.47 10.11
C TYR A 127 23.50 -12.65 10.07
N LEU A 128 23.52 -13.36 8.94
CA LEU A 128 22.89 -14.67 8.77
C LEU A 128 23.81 -15.55 7.92
N ARG A 129 23.98 -16.81 8.30
CA ARG A 129 24.65 -17.86 7.52
C ARG A 129 23.62 -18.95 7.24
N LEU A 130 23.37 -19.23 5.96
CA LEU A 130 22.24 -20.05 5.49
C LEU A 130 22.67 -20.95 4.33
N TRP A 131 22.09 -22.16 4.24
CA TRP A 131 22.27 -23.05 3.09
C TRP A 131 21.34 -22.67 1.92
N VAL A 132 21.91 -22.51 0.73
CA VAL A 132 21.19 -22.24 -0.54
C VAL A 132 21.75 -23.10 -1.67
N CYS A 133 20.96 -23.35 -2.72
CA CYS A 133 21.41 -24.09 -3.89
C CYS A 133 22.30 -23.21 -4.81
N ALA A 134 23.57 -23.56 -4.96
CA ALA A 134 24.55 -22.77 -5.72
C ALA A 134 24.29 -22.70 -7.25
N SER A 135 23.38 -23.53 -7.77
CA SER A 135 22.94 -23.53 -9.17
C SER A 135 21.81 -22.52 -9.46
N GLN A 136 21.15 -21.98 -8.43
CA GLN A 136 19.95 -21.15 -8.57
C GLN A 136 20.23 -19.66 -8.29
N ARG A 137 19.82 -18.78 -9.21
CA ARG A 137 19.64 -17.34 -8.90
C ARG A 137 18.44 -17.19 -7.96
N PHE A 138 18.55 -16.32 -6.97
CA PHE A 138 17.45 -16.02 -6.05
C PHE A 138 17.36 -14.53 -5.75
N TYR A 139 16.16 -14.10 -5.37
CA TYR A 139 15.81 -12.75 -5.00
C TYR A 139 15.46 -12.67 -3.51
N TYR A 140 15.79 -11.57 -2.86
CA TYR A 140 15.59 -11.36 -1.42
C TYR A 140 15.43 -9.88 -1.04
N ARG A 141 14.89 -9.64 0.16
CA ARG A 141 14.75 -8.32 0.80
C ARG A 141 14.97 -8.49 2.31
N TYR A 142 15.50 -7.45 2.96
CA TYR A 142 15.53 -7.36 4.41
C TYR A 142 14.24 -6.73 4.97
N LEU A 143 13.90 -7.07 6.21
CA LEU A 143 12.73 -6.53 6.92
C LEU A 143 12.99 -6.40 8.42
N ILE A 144 12.31 -5.42 9.04
CA ILE A 144 12.20 -5.25 10.49
C ILE A 144 10.81 -5.71 10.93
N TYR A 145 10.77 -6.59 11.92
CA TYR A 145 9.53 -7.10 12.52
C TYR A 145 9.63 -7.09 14.04
N SER A 146 8.50 -7.00 14.73
CA SER A 146 8.44 -7.38 16.16
C SER A 146 7.47 -8.54 16.40
N LYS A 147 7.32 -8.97 17.65
CA LYS A 147 6.42 -10.06 18.03
C LYS A 147 5.37 -9.53 19.00
N ASN A 148 4.10 -9.90 18.82
CA ASN A 148 3.06 -9.68 19.82
C ASN A 148 3.15 -10.72 20.95
N GLY A 149 2.36 -10.57 22.03
CA GLY A 149 2.27 -11.55 23.12
C GLY A 149 1.86 -12.98 22.73
N GLN A 150 1.39 -13.22 21.50
CA GLN A 150 1.11 -14.57 20.95
C GLN A 150 2.29 -15.13 20.14
N GLY A 151 3.44 -14.43 20.10
CA GLY A 151 4.62 -14.79 19.32
C GLY A 151 4.48 -14.59 17.81
N LYS A 152 3.34 -14.07 17.32
CA LYS A 152 3.12 -13.77 15.89
C LYS A 152 3.96 -12.59 15.46
N ARG A 153 4.50 -12.65 14.24
CA ARG A 153 5.36 -11.58 13.71
C ARG A 153 4.51 -10.44 13.17
N ILE A 154 4.87 -9.21 13.54
CA ILE A 154 4.27 -7.99 13.02
C ILE A 154 5.31 -7.27 12.16
N LEU A 155 5.01 -7.07 10.89
CA LEU A 155 5.88 -6.31 9.99
C LEU A 155 5.87 -4.83 10.37
N ARG A 156 7.04 -4.28 10.72
CA ARG A 156 7.17 -2.85 11.07
C ARG A 156 7.64 -2.05 9.87
N SER A 157 8.74 -2.46 9.23
CA SER A 157 9.19 -1.88 7.95
C SER A 157 10.00 -2.87 7.11
N TRP A 158 10.14 -2.59 5.82
CA TRP A 158 10.87 -3.45 4.88
C TRP A 158 11.41 -2.68 3.67
N GLU A 159 12.31 -3.34 2.96
CA GLU A 159 12.96 -2.84 1.73
C GLU A 159 11.97 -2.85 0.55
N GLY A 160 11.30 -1.73 0.31
CA GLY A 160 10.22 -1.62 -0.68
C GLY A 160 10.66 -1.22 -2.11
N GLN A 161 11.95 -1.27 -2.45
CA GLN A 161 12.45 -0.81 -3.76
C GLN A 161 11.76 -1.53 -4.93
N LYS A 162 11.68 -0.88 -6.09
CA LYS A 162 10.96 -1.39 -7.29
C LYS A 162 11.60 -2.65 -7.91
N VAL A 163 12.77 -3.08 -7.41
CA VAL A 163 13.43 -4.35 -7.72
C VAL A 163 14.03 -4.93 -6.43
N ALA A 164 13.69 -6.17 -6.08
CA ALA A 164 14.28 -6.88 -4.94
C ALA A 164 15.79 -7.16 -5.15
N ARG A 165 16.57 -7.29 -4.07
CA ARG A 165 17.98 -7.71 -4.15
C ARG A 165 18.07 -9.07 -4.83
N MET A 166 19.10 -9.30 -5.63
CA MET A 166 19.33 -10.54 -6.38
C MET A 166 20.75 -11.05 -6.12
N VAL A 167 20.92 -12.37 -6.01
CA VAL A 167 22.23 -13.02 -6.14
C VAL A 167 22.26 -13.77 -7.47
N GLN A 168 23.15 -13.37 -8.38
CA GLN A 168 23.37 -14.11 -9.63
C GLN A 168 24.23 -15.36 -9.36
N THR A 169 24.07 -16.40 -10.18
CA THR A 169 24.71 -17.72 -9.97
C THR A 169 26.24 -17.66 -9.82
N TYR A 170 26.93 -16.71 -10.47
CA TYR A 170 28.37 -16.52 -10.32
C TYR A 170 28.77 -15.69 -9.08
N GLU A 171 27.84 -14.92 -8.50
CA GLU A 171 28.05 -14.08 -7.30
C GLU A 171 27.91 -14.85 -6.00
N ILE A 172 27.45 -16.09 -6.09
CA ILE A 172 27.41 -17.08 -5.02
C ILE A 172 28.84 -17.40 -4.52
N TYR A 173 29.84 -17.32 -5.42
CA TYR A 173 31.26 -17.55 -5.13
C TYR A 173 32.04 -16.27 -4.75
N ARG A 174 31.40 -15.10 -4.72
CA ARG A 174 32.04 -13.85 -4.28
C ARG A 174 32.04 -13.76 -2.75
N SER A 175 33.08 -13.12 -2.21
CA SER A 175 33.15 -12.77 -0.78
C SER A 175 31.87 -12.05 -0.31
N PRO A 176 31.39 -12.29 0.93
CA PRO A 176 30.17 -11.65 1.42
C PRO A 176 30.29 -10.13 1.39
N GLY A 177 29.40 -9.48 0.61
CA GLY A 177 29.25 -8.03 0.65
C GLY A 177 28.61 -7.56 1.96
N LEU A 178 28.77 -6.27 2.26
CA LEU A 178 28.00 -5.59 3.30
C LEU A 178 26.80 -4.90 2.64
N ASP A 179 25.60 -5.41 2.88
CA ASP A 179 24.37 -4.69 2.55
C ASP A 179 24.12 -3.56 3.56
N ILE A 180 23.48 -2.49 3.08
CA ILE A 180 22.98 -1.40 3.92
C ILE A 180 21.46 -1.46 3.88
N PHE A 181 20.82 -1.53 5.05
CA PHE A 181 19.37 -1.69 5.13
C PHE A 181 18.64 -0.50 4.49
N GLY A 182 17.74 -0.81 3.56
CA GLY A 182 17.02 0.18 2.76
C GLY A 182 17.73 0.60 1.47
N GLU A 183 19.02 0.29 1.27
CA GLU A 183 19.77 0.65 0.05
C GLU A 183 20.01 -0.53 -0.90
N ALA A 184 19.27 -0.58 -2.02
CA ALA A 184 19.48 -1.55 -3.09
C ALA A 184 19.63 -0.83 -4.45
N TYR A 185 20.59 -1.26 -5.27
CA TYR A 185 20.82 -0.74 -6.63
C TYR A 185 20.83 0.81 -6.76
N PRO A 186 21.71 1.54 -6.05
CA PRO A 186 21.66 3.01 -5.93
C PRO A 186 21.94 3.81 -7.22
N ARG A 187 22.18 3.14 -8.36
CA ARG A 187 22.31 3.75 -9.71
C ARG A 187 21.22 3.31 -10.69
N SER A 188 20.22 2.56 -10.23
CA SER A 188 19.13 2.03 -11.06
C SER A 188 17.82 2.77 -10.78
N VAL A 189 17.02 3.01 -11.82
CA VAL A 189 15.68 3.59 -11.68
C VAL A 189 14.84 2.69 -10.78
N GLY A 190 14.37 3.22 -9.65
CA GLY A 190 13.60 2.48 -8.66
C GLY A 190 14.42 1.70 -7.62
N GLY A 191 15.75 1.81 -7.65
CA GLY A 191 16.63 1.52 -6.52
C GLY A 191 16.90 2.76 -5.65
N GLY A 192 18.01 2.76 -4.91
CA GLY A 192 18.37 3.78 -3.94
C GLY A 192 17.93 3.42 -2.52
N PHE A 193 17.85 4.42 -1.65
CA PHE A 193 17.27 4.27 -0.31
C PHE A 193 15.74 4.38 -0.38
N HIS A 194 15.03 3.28 -0.08
CA HIS A 194 13.57 3.26 0.06
C HIS A 194 13.13 2.19 1.07
N LEU A 195 12.28 2.59 2.01
CA LEU A 195 11.71 1.73 3.05
C LEU A 195 10.21 1.99 3.15
N GLU A 196 9.43 0.94 3.36
CA GLU A 196 7.97 1.06 3.52
C GLU A 196 7.50 0.44 4.83
N ARG A 197 6.41 1.00 5.39
CA ARG A 197 5.75 0.45 6.58
C ARG A 197 4.93 -0.79 6.22
N GLY A 198 4.83 -1.73 7.16
CA GLY A 198 3.95 -2.90 7.02
C GLY A 198 2.45 -2.55 6.92
N TRP A 199 1.65 -3.55 6.59
CA TRP A 199 0.18 -3.53 6.63
C TRP A 199 -0.33 -4.39 7.80
N LEU A 200 -1.59 -4.21 8.19
CA LEU A 200 -2.18 -4.90 9.33
C LEU A 200 -2.47 -6.37 9.01
N GLN A 201 -2.06 -7.26 9.93
CA GLN A 201 -2.30 -8.70 9.87
C GLN A 201 -2.85 -9.23 11.21
N HIS A 202 -2.09 -9.06 12.29
CA HIS A 202 -2.43 -9.57 13.64
C HIS A 202 -2.63 -8.45 14.69
N GLU A 203 -2.66 -7.19 14.25
CA GLU A 203 -2.93 -5.98 15.04
C GLU A 203 -4.10 -5.22 14.41
N TYR A 204 -4.77 -4.38 15.21
CA TYR A 204 -5.65 -3.33 14.72
C TYR A 204 -5.17 -1.95 15.16
N VAL A 205 -5.67 -0.93 14.48
CA VAL A 205 -5.31 0.47 14.72
C VAL A 205 -6.50 1.27 15.21
N ILE A 206 -6.28 2.11 16.23
CA ILE A 206 -7.17 3.21 16.62
C ILE A 206 -6.46 4.52 16.29
N GLU A 207 -7.06 5.37 15.46
CA GLU A 207 -6.64 6.76 15.33
C GLU A 207 -7.55 7.68 16.15
N LEU A 208 -6.95 8.51 17.00
CA LEU A 208 -7.59 9.59 17.74
C LEU A 208 -7.16 10.93 17.12
N LYS A 209 -8.12 11.67 16.57
CA LYS A 209 -7.86 12.68 15.53
C LYS A 209 -8.29 14.08 15.96
N PHE A 210 -7.31 14.97 16.12
CA PHE A 210 -7.53 16.41 16.12
C PHE A 210 -7.43 16.89 14.66
N VAL A 211 -8.57 17.05 13.99
CA VAL A 211 -8.72 17.30 12.55
C VAL A 211 -9.81 18.34 12.22
N TRP A 212 -10.28 19.08 13.22
CA TRP A 212 -11.28 20.16 13.11
C TRP A 212 -10.70 21.48 13.64
N GLN A 213 -11.37 22.58 13.31
CA GLN A 213 -10.95 23.90 13.78
C GLN A 213 -10.98 24.00 15.31
N GLU A 214 -11.95 23.37 15.97
CA GLU A 214 -12.07 23.32 17.44
C GLU A 214 -12.34 21.89 17.93
N HIS A 215 -11.80 21.57 19.11
CA HIS A 215 -11.89 20.25 19.75
C HIS A 215 -12.10 20.33 21.26
N MET A 216 -11.57 21.36 21.93
CA MET A 216 -11.56 21.46 23.39
C MET A 216 -12.11 22.81 23.82
N ILE A 217 -13.23 22.79 24.54
CA ILE A 217 -13.80 23.96 25.19
C ILE A 217 -13.42 23.84 26.67
N ILE A 218 -12.61 24.76 27.19
CA ILE A 218 -12.12 24.76 28.58
C ILE A 218 -12.41 26.14 29.20
N SER A 219 -13.07 26.16 30.35
CA SER A 219 -13.46 27.41 31.02
C SER A 219 -12.24 28.28 31.36
N GLY A 220 -12.26 29.54 30.89
CA GLY A 220 -11.17 30.51 31.11
C GLY A 220 -9.96 30.35 30.18
N LEU A 221 -9.92 29.36 29.28
CA LEU A 221 -8.82 29.16 28.35
C LEU A 221 -9.08 29.91 27.02
N GLY A 222 -8.23 30.88 26.68
CA GLY A 222 -8.34 31.62 25.42
C GLY A 222 -7.90 30.80 24.19
N SER A 223 -8.55 31.05 23.04
CA SER A 223 -8.32 30.37 21.74
C SER A 223 -6.86 30.31 21.26
N LYS A 224 -6.02 31.27 21.67
CA LYS A 224 -4.59 31.32 21.34
C LYS A 224 -3.70 30.47 22.26
N ALA A 225 -4.28 29.65 23.14
CA ALA A 225 -3.54 28.80 24.07
C ALA A 225 -2.64 27.76 23.35
N LYS A 226 -1.39 27.67 23.79
CA LYS A 226 -0.40 26.68 23.32
C LYS A 226 -0.40 25.51 24.30
N LEU A 227 -0.88 24.37 23.86
CA LEU A 227 -1.06 23.18 24.68
C LEU A 227 -0.01 22.10 24.35
N ARG A 228 0.14 21.14 25.25
CA ARG A 228 0.76 19.84 24.96
C ARG A 228 -0.16 18.72 25.37
N LEU A 229 -0.22 17.71 24.53
CA LEU A 229 -1.07 16.53 24.66
C LEU A 229 -0.18 15.30 24.85
N LEU A 230 -0.46 14.50 25.88
CA LEU A 230 0.21 13.24 26.15
C LEU A 230 -0.85 12.15 26.32
N LEU A 231 -0.92 11.23 25.35
CA LEU A 231 -1.70 10.00 25.47
C LEU A 231 -0.87 8.94 26.21
N THR A 232 -1.51 8.16 27.08
CA THR A 232 -0.86 7.08 27.86
C THR A 232 -1.88 5.96 28.07
N PRO A 233 -1.53 4.67 27.88
CA PRO A 233 -2.41 3.57 28.24
C PRO A 233 -2.50 3.44 29.76
N LEU A 234 -3.61 2.88 30.25
CA LEU A 234 -3.90 2.71 31.68
C LEU A 234 -3.77 1.26 32.17
N ASN A 235 -3.60 0.30 31.25
CA ASN A 235 -3.44 -1.11 31.58
C ASN A 235 -1.99 -1.44 31.95
N VAL A 236 -1.81 -2.41 32.86
CA VAL A 236 -0.48 -2.82 33.36
C VAL A 236 0.33 -3.64 32.33
N ILE A 237 -0.35 -4.28 31.37
CA ILE A 237 0.27 -5.05 30.28
C ILE A 237 0.14 -4.22 29.00
N ASP A 238 1.18 -3.45 28.68
CA ASP A 238 1.19 -2.54 27.53
C ASP A 238 1.84 -3.17 26.29
N ASP A 239 1.06 -4.00 25.60
CA ASP A 239 1.36 -4.49 24.24
C ASP A 239 0.99 -3.44 23.15
N SER A 240 0.78 -2.15 23.51
CA SER A 240 0.32 -1.10 22.58
C SER A 240 1.44 -0.15 22.13
N ARG A 241 1.47 0.15 20.83
CA ARG A 241 2.40 1.12 20.23
C ARG A 241 1.68 2.41 19.92
N ILE A 242 1.98 3.47 20.68
CA ILE A 242 1.43 4.82 20.45
C ILE A 242 2.41 5.66 19.61
N GLU A 243 2.04 5.89 18.36
CA GLU A 243 2.69 6.88 17.48
C GLU A 243 1.85 8.16 17.39
N VAL A 244 2.50 9.28 17.04
CA VAL A 244 1.84 10.58 16.85
C VAL A 244 2.37 11.28 15.61
N SER A 245 1.45 11.82 14.81
CA SER A 245 1.71 12.81 13.78
C SER A 245 1.21 14.19 14.24
N ARG A 246 1.91 15.25 13.82
CA ARG A 246 1.46 16.64 13.93
C ARG A 246 1.81 17.31 12.60
N TYR A 247 0.83 17.87 11.92
CA TYR A 247 1.05 18.27 10.52
C TYR A 247 1.96 19.49 10.43
N ALA A 248 2.95 19.35 9.57
CA ALA A 248 3.96 20.33 9.19
C ALA A 248 4.64 19.83 7.90
N TYR A 249 4.99 20.77 7.01
CA TYR A 249 5.67 20.44 5.77
C TYR A 249 6.96 19.63 6.03
N ASN A 250 7.18 18.57 5.26
CA ASN A 250 8.29 17.61 5.39
C ASN A 250 8.43 16.93 6.79
N HIS A 251 7.45 17.08 7.68
CA HIS A 251 7.54 16.68 9.10
C HIS A 251 6.24 16.07 9.64
N SER A 252 5.37 15.57 8.75
CA SER A 252 4.04 15.03 9.08
C SER A 252 4.01 13.51 9.33
N GLU A 253 5.15 12.82 9.26
CA GLU A 253 5.27 11.39 9.56
C GLU A 253 4.80 11.02 10.99
N PHE A 254 4.33 9.78 11.16
CA PHE A 254 4.09 9.20 12.49
C PHE A 254 5.41 8.81 13.16
N ARG A 255 5.61 9.26 14.39
CA ARG A 255 6.77 8.90 15.23
C ARG A 255 6.32 8.42 16.61
N PRO A 256 7.11 7.61 17.34
CA PRO A 256 6.81 7.24 18.72
C PRO A 256 6.52 8.47 19.59
N LEU A 257 5.48 8.38 20.44
CA LEU A 257 5.07 9.49 21.28
C LEU A 257 6.10 9.78 22.38
N SER A 258 6.76 10.94 22.32
CA SER A 258 7.70 11.37 23.36
C SER A 258 6.98 11.64 24.70
N GLN A 259 7.63 11.27 25.82
CA GLN A 259 7.20 11.61 27.20
C GLN A 259 6.89 13.11 27.42
N LEU A 260 7.45 14.00 26.60
CA LEU A 260 7.19 15.43 26.69
C LEU A 260 5.81 15.87 26.14
N GLY A 261 5.08 15.00 25.46
CA GLY A 261 3.82 15.31 24.77
C GLY A 261 4.01 16.14 23.48
N VAL A 262 3.07 15.96 22.54
CA VAL A 262 3.02 16.69 21.26
C VAL A 262 2.47 18.10 21.46
N LYS A 263 2.98 19.10 20.72
CA LYS A 263 2.48 20.49 20.76
C LYS A 263 1.15 20.61 20.01
N TYR A 264 0.13 21.19 20.64
CA TYR A 264 -1.18 21.46 20.06
C TYR A 264 -1.56 22.94 20.18
N SER A 265 -2.41 23.39 19.25
CA SER A 265 -3.03 24.71 19.19
C SER A 265 -4.32 24.59 18.36
N GLN A 266 -5.30 25.47 18.55
CA GLN A 266 -6.55 25.47 17.79
C GLN A 266 -6.28 25.47 16.26
N GLY A 267 -7.07 24.73 15.48
CA GLY A 267 -6.85 24.52 14.04
C GLY A 267 -5.58 23.75 13.64
N SER A 268 -4.84 23.15 14.58
CA SER A 268 -3.62 22.37 14.28
C SER A 268 -3.89 20.88 14.22
N ILE A 269 -3.60 20.23 13.08
CA ILE A 269 -3.84 18.80 12.92
C ILE A 269 -2.84 17.97 13.73
N VAL A 270 -3.37 17.07 14.57
CA VAL A 270 -2.63 16.10 15.38
C VAL A 270 -3.38 14.77 15.35
N ILE A 271 -2.69 13.68 15.02
CA ILE A 271 -3.27 12.33 15.04
C ILE A 271 -2.42 11.46 15.95
N PHE A 272 -3.04 10.87 16.97
CA PHE A 272 -2.46 9.74 17.69
C PHE A 272 -2.90 8.45 17.01
N ARG A 273 -1.97 7.56 16.70
CA ARG A 273 -2.22 6.23 16.13
C ARG A 273 -1.75 5.20 17.15
N VAL A 274 -2.69 4.44 17.70
CA VAL A 274 -2.41 3.30 18.59
C VAL A 274 -2.55 2.03 17.78
N SER A 275 -1.48 1.24 17.70
CA SER A 275 -1.52 -0.14 17.20
C SER A 275 -1.51 -1.11 18.37
N GLN A 276 -2.41 -2.09 18.39
CA GLN A 276 -2.44 -3.12 19.44
C GLN A 276 -3.00 -4.48 18.94
N PRO A 277 -2.68 -5.61 19.61
CA PRO A 277 -3.18 -6.94 19.22
C PRO A 277 -4.71 -7.04 19.22
N LEU A 278 -5.25 -7.89 18.34
CA LEU A 278 -6.70 -8.02 18.08
C LEU A 278 -7.55 -8.42 19.29
N ASN A 279 -6.94 -8.98 20.33
CA ASN A 279 -7.59 -9.43 21.56
C ASN A 279 -7.37 -8.49 22.77
N ILE A 280 -6.78 -7.30 22.56
CA ILE A 280 -6.42 -6.36 23.63
C ILE A 280 -7.22 -5.06 23.49
N TYR A 281 -7.85 -4.64 24.59
CA TYR A 281 -8.66 -3.44 24.70
C TYR A 281 -8.09 -2.55 25.82
N ASN A 282 -7.39 -1.49 25.42
CA ASN A 282 -6.77 -0.56 26.35
C ASN A 282 -7.65 0.67 26.61
N ALA A 283 -7.80 1.03 27.89
CA ALA A 283 -8.22 2.36 28.27
C ALA A 283 -7.01 3.32 28.18
N PHE A 284 -7.26 4.57 27.78
CA PHE A 284 -6.23 5.59 27.63
C PHE A 284 -6.56 6.84 28.44
N ARG A 285 -5.51 7.51 28.91
CA ARG A 285 -5.57 8.85 29.48
C ARG A 285 -4.88 9.84 28.55
N LEU A 286 -5.55 10.95 28.28
CA LEU A 286 -4.99 12.09 27.58
C LEU A 286 -4.77 13.23 28.59
N SER A 287 -3.52 13.42 29.02
CA SER A 287 -3.15 14.52 29.92
C SER A 287 -2.85 15.78 29.09
N ILE A 288 -3.42 16.92 29.51
CA ILE A 288 -3.40 18.21 28.81
C ILE A 288 -2.62 19.22 29.63
N TYR A 289 -1.55 19.78 29.05
CA TYR A 289 -0.68 20.76 29.70
C TYR A 289 -0.71 22.11 28.98
N GLN A 290 -0.73 23.21 29.72
CA GLN A 290 -0.45 24.53 29.16
C GLN A 290 1.06 24.75 29.04
N THR A 291 1.50 25.30 27.91
CA THR A 291 2.92 25.64 27.69
C THR A 291 3.15 27.12 28.01
N GLY A 292 3.58 27.39 29.24
CA GLY A 292 4.05 28.72 29.66
C GLY A 292 5.48 29.01 29.20
N SER A 293 6.00 30.18 29.58
CA SER A 293 7.37 30.62 29.28
C SER A 293 8.46 29.95 30.13
N SER A 294 8.10 29.38 31.29
CA SER A 294 9.07 28.78 32.24
C SER A 294 8.66 27.42 32.82
N SER A 295 7.40 26.99 32.71
CA SER A 295 6.94 25.71 33.27
C SER A 295 5.84 25.03 32.43
N LYS A 296 5.65 23.73 32.65
CA LYS A 296 4.47 22.96 32.21
C LYS A 296 3.44 22.98 33.34
N GLN A 297 2.31 23.66 33.14
CA GLN A 297 1.18 23.56 34.06
C GLN A 297 0.22 22.46 33.56
N SER A 298 -0.16 21.52 34.44
CA SER A 298 -1.24 20.58 34.15
C SER A 298 -2.57 21.34 34.15
N LEU A 299 -3.33 21.29 33.06
CA LEU A 299 -4.68 21.85 33.01
C LEU A 299 -5.68 20.79 33.48
N GLY A 300 -5.59 19.60 32.91
CA GLY A 300 -6.55 18.55 33.14
C GLY A 300 -6.29 17.28 32.36
N GLU A 301 -7.14 16.29 32.57
CA GLU A 301 -7.02 14.97 32.01
C GLU A 301 -8.36 14.49 31.44
N VAL A 302 -8.29 13.72 30.36
CA VAL A 302 -9.45 13.04 29.76
C VAL A 302 -9.20 11.54 29.78
N TYR A 303 -10.23 10.78 30.12
CA TYR A 303 -10.20 9.33 30.18
C TYR A 303 -11.04 8.75 29.03
N ILE A 304 -10.46 7.78 28.32
CA ILE A 304 -11.03 7.13 27.13
C ILE A 304 -11.11 5.63 27.43
N PHE A 305 -12.33 5.11 27.54
CA PHE A 305 -12.59 3.70 27.84
C PHE A 305 -12.97 2.92 26.57
N PRO A 306 -12.58 1.64 26.43
CA PRO A 306 -12.83 0.86 25.21
C PRO A 306 -14.30 0.83 24.78
N GLU A 307 -15.23 0.79 25.73
CA GLU A 307 -16.67 0.66 25.53
C GLU A 307 -17.31 1.89 24.89
N GLN A 308 -16.57 3.01 24.82
CA GLN A 308 -16.94 4.25 24.13
C GLN A 308 -16.54 4.23 22.64
N ILE A 309 -15.54 3.42 22.27
CA ILE A 309 -15.03 3.27 20.91
C ILE A 309 -15.82 2.15 20.21
N ARG A 310 -16.84 2.54 19.44
CA ARG A 310 -17.82 1.61 18.85
C ARG A 310 -17.78 1.63 17.33
N GLY A 311 -17.85 0.44 16.73
CA GLY A 311 -17.82 0.28 15.28
C GLY A 311 -16.49 0.76 14.66
N SER A 312 -16.54 1.20 13.40
CA SER A 312 -15.36 1.59 12.63
C SER A 312 -14.94 3.06 12.76
N ARG A 313 -15.83 3.95 13.22
CA ARG A 313 -15.56 5.39 13.42
C ARG A 313 -16.65 6.04 14.26
N GLY A 314 -16.33 7.17 14.87
CA GLY A 314 -17.28 8.03 15.58
C GLY A 314 -16.63 9.29 16.11
N THR A 315 -17.31 9.97 17.01
CA THR A 315 -16.79 11.11 17.78
C THR A 315 -17.07 10.86 19.25
N LEU A 316 -16.03 10.82 20.07
CA LEU A 316 -16.17 10.78 21.52
C LEU A 316 -16.51 12.19 22.03
N GLN A 317 -17.42 12.27 22.99
CA GLN A 317 -17.72 13.49 23.74
C GLN A 317 -17.35 13.22 25.19
N LEU A 318 -16.28 13.88 25.66
CA LEU A 318 -15.59 13.52 26.90
C LEU A 318 -15.40 14.74 27.81
N PRO A 319 -15.70 14.63 29.11
CA PRO A 319 -15.36 15.68 30.07
C PRO A 319 -13.84 15.80 30.24
N ILE A 320 -13.37 17.03 30.39
CA ILE A 320 -11.99 17.36 30.79
C ILE A 320 -12.01 17.63 32.29
N PHE A 321 -11.36 16.77 33.08
CA PHE A 321 -11.28 16.92 34.54
C PHE A 321 -10.06 17.75 34.93
N ALA A 322 -10.19 18.61 35.94
CA ALA A 322 -9.05 19.35 36.49
C ALA A 322 -8.01 18.39 37.09
N SER A 323 -6.72 18.73 36.92
CA SER A 323 -5.63 17.92 37.47
C SER A 323 -5.78 17.77 39.00
N LEU A 324 -5.74 16.53 39.49
CA LEU A 324 -5.93 16.17 40.92
C LEU A 324 -7.34 16.48 41.50
N GLN A 325 -8.37 16.71 40.67
CA GLN A 325 -9.74 16.97 41.13
C GLN A 325 -10.78 16.23 40.27
N THR A 326 -11.90 15.81 40.87
CA THR A 326 -13.04 15.21 40.16
C THR A 326 -13.93 16.23 39.43
N ARG A 327 -13.56 17.51 39.44
CA ARG A 327 -14.31 18.60 38.81
C ARG A 327 -14.05 18.66 37.30
N ALA A 328 -15.11 18.56 36.51
CA ALA A 328 -15.06 18.88 35.08
C ALA A 328 -14.84 20.40 34.88
N ILE A 329 -13.92 20.76 33.99
CA ILE A 329 -13.53 22.14 33.62
C ILE A 329 -13.71 22.44 32.12
N GLY A 330 -14.18 21.45 31.36
CA GLY A 330 -14.32 21.56 29.92
C GLY A 330 -14.81 20.28 29.26
N GLN A 331 -14.88 20.30 27.93
CA GLN A 331 -15.31 19.20 27.08
C GLN A 331 -14.37 19.02 25.89
N LEU A 332 -14.04 17.77 25.58
CA LEU A 332 -13.29 17.34 24.40
C LEU A 332 -14.23 16.61 23.43
N SER A 333 -14.35 17.13 22.22
CA SER A 333 -14.87 16.41 21.04
C SER A 333 -13.72 15.73 20.31
N LEU A 334 -13.68 14.39 20.28
CA LEU A 334 -12.56 13.63 19.70
C LEU A 334 -13.04 12.60 18.65
N PRO A 335 -12.96 12.94 17.35
CA PRO A 335 -13.12 11.99 16.25
C PRO A 335 -12.16 10.81 16.34
N TYR A 336 -12.66 9.62 16.03
CA TYR A 336 -11.86 8.40 15.98
C TYR A 336 -12.12 7.55 14.73
N LEU A 337 -11.15 6.68 14.43
CA LEU A 337 -11.18 5.68 13.38
C LEU A 337 -10.65 4.37 13.94
N VAL A 338 -11.31 3.24 13.66
CA VAL A 338 -10.86 1.89 14.02
C VAL A 338 -10.62 1.11 12.75
N VAL A 339 -9.37 0.72 12.50
CA VAL A 339 -8.96 -0.01 11.30
C VAL A 339 -8.57 -1.44 11.69
N LEU A 340 -9.37 -2.40 11.24
CA LEU A 340 -9.10 -3.82 11.39
C LEU A 340 -8.21 -4.33 10.24
N PRO A 341 -7.45 -5.42 10.41
CA PRO A 341 -6.82 -6.11 9.30
C PRO A 341 -7.88 -6.66 8.34
N MET A 342 -7.47 -6.95 7.10
CA MET A 342 -8.33 -7.53 6.07
C MET A 342 -8.75 -8.96 6.44
N PRO A 343 -10.07 -9.30 6.51
CA PRO A 343 -10.53 -10.61 7.01
C PRO A 343 -10.10 -11.84 6.19
N LYS A 344 -9.73 -11.63 4.92
CA LYS A 344 -9.22 -12.64 3.99
C LYS A 344 -8.21 -11.99 3.04
N VAL A 345 -6.95 -11.88 3.47
CA VAL A 345 -5.84 -11.62 2.54
C VAL A 345 -5.35 -12.97 2.03
N GLU A 346 -5.25 -13.13 0.72
CA GLU A 346 -4.36 -14.13 0.12
C GLU A 346 -2.93 -13.62 0.38
N ALA A 347 -2.39 -13.98 1.54
CA ALA A 347 -1.43 -13.20 2.34
C ALA A 347 -0.40 -12.41 1.49
N GLY A 348 -0.71 -11.14 1.24
CA GLY A 348 0.08 -10.24 0.41
C GLY A 348 1.52 -10.26 0.87
N ASN A 349 2.45 -10.50 -0.05
CA ASN A 349 3.76 -11.00 0.30
C ASN A 349 4.84 -9.90 0.25
N LEU A 350 6.04 -10.27 0.68
CA LEU A 350 7.23 -9.41 0.71
C LEU A 350 7.95 -9.35 -0.65
N ARG A 351 7.36 -9.82 -1.76
CA ARG A 351 8.05 -9.89 -3.06
C ARG A 351 8.16 -8.53 -3.73
N GLU A 352 7.02 -7.89 -3.97
CA GLU A 352 6.92 -6.58 -4.62
C GLU A 352 5.99 -5.66 -3.83
N SER A 353 6.28 -4.37 -3.86
CA SER A 353 5.32 -3.33 -3.46
C SER A 353 4.98 -2.49 -4.68
N PHE A 354 3.69 -2.14 -4.79
CA PHE A 354 3.22 -1.14 -5.73
C PHE A 354 2.74 0.13 -5.02
N HIS A 355 2.82 0.18 -3.69
CA HIS A 355 2.25 1.23 -2.87
C HIS A 355 2.75 2.64 -3.24
N HIS A 356 4.07 2.82 -3.39
CA HIS A 356 4.68 4.04 -3.92
C HIS A 356 5.10 3.93 -5.40
N TYR A 357 4.41 3.10 -6.20
CA TYR A 357 4.79 2.92 -7.61
C TYR A 357 4.26 4.04 -8.50
N TRP A 358 5.04 5.12 -8.55
CA TRP A 358 5.08 6.07 -9.66
C TRP A 358 6.55 6.35 -10.00
N PRO A 359 7.01 6.12 -11.25
CA PRO A 359 8.33 6.55 -11.71
C PRO A 359 8.33 8.03 -12.14
N ASP A 360 9.28 8.79 -11.61
CA ASP A 360 9.47 10.23 -11.85
C ASP A 360 9.72 10.58 -13.34
N ASN A 361 10.01 9.58 -14.18
CA ASN A 361 10.21 9.71 -15.63
C ASN A 361 9.00 9.33 -16.48
N TRP A 362 7.80 9.24 -15.88
CA TRP A 362 6.54 9.10 -16.63
C TRP A 362 5.99 10.46 -17.02
N PRO A 363 5.39 10.60 -18.22
CA PRO A 363 4.72 11.83 -18.62
C PRO A 363 3.46 12.06 -17.78
N THR A 364 2.90 13.28 -17.82
CA THR A 364 1.55 13.54 -17.33
C THR A 364 0.54 12.59 -17.98
N MET A 365 -0.20 11.84 -17.16
CA MET A 365 -1.26 10.96 -17.65
C MET A 365 -2.50 11.77 -18.06
N ASP A 366 -3.11 11.42 -19.19
CA ASP A 366 -4.43 11.93 -19.56
C ASP A 366 -5.50 10.98 -19.03
N VAL A 367 -6.31 11.47 -18.08
CA VAL A 367 -7.30 10.68 -17.33
C VAL A 367 -8.71 11.15 -17.66
N GLY A 368 -9.55 10.26 -18.19
CA GLY A 368 -10.95 10.57 -18.47
C GLY A 368 -11.77 10.62 -17.19
N TYR A 369 -12.42 11.75 -16.91
CA TYR A 369 -13.31 11.90 -15.75
C TYR A 369 -14.61 11.13 -16.03
N ARG A 370 -14.86 10.04 -15.28
CA ARG A 370 -16.01 9.13 -15.46
C ARG A 370 -16.17 8.53 -16.88
N GLY A 371 -15.08 8.55 -17.67
CA GLY A 371 -15.03 8.20 -19.08
C GLY A 371 -14.61 9.38 -19.96
N VAL A 372 -15.12 9.44 -21.19
CA VAL A 372 -15.02 10.63 -22.09
C VAL A 372 -16.27 11.52 -21.99
N GLY A 373 -17.40 10.91 -21.62
CA GLY A 373 -18.68 11.61 -21.49
C GLY A 373 -18.71 12.46 -20.23
N ALA A 374 -18.89 13.77 -20.43
CA ALA A 374 -19.08 14.73 -19.37
C ALA A 374 -20.21 14.34 -18.41
N SER A 375 -20.08 14.79 -17.15
CA SER A 375 -21.06 14.53 -16.08
C SER A 375 -22.51 14.82 -16.50
N TYR A 376 -23.49 14.13 -15.91
CA TYR A 376 -24.94 14.19 -16.25
C TYR A 376 -25.52 15.62 -16.42
N TYR A 377 -24.87 16.64 -15.86
CA TYR A 377 -25.26 18.06 -15.89
C TYR A 377 -24.89 18.84 -17.17
N GLN A 378 -24.09 18.26 -18.08
CA GLN A 378 -23.75 18.85 -19.39
C GLN A 378 -24.70 18.35 -20.50
N ALA A 379 -24.81 19.09 -21.62
CA ALA A 379 -25.93 18.95 -22.55
C ALA A 379 -25.64 18.24 -23.89
N SER A 380 -24.39 17.93 -24.21
CA SER A 380 -23.98 17.53 -25.57
C SER A 380 -22.91 16.42 -25.61
N THR A 381 -23.21 15.29 -24.97
CA THR A 381 -22.35 14.08 -24.97
C THR A 381 -23.12 12.83 -25.37
N THR A 382 -22.45 11.94 -26.10
CA THR A 382 -23.01 10.67 -26.62
C THR A 382 -22.85 9.50 -25.64
N HIS A 383 -21.93 9.60 -24.69
CA HIS A 383 -21.63 8.56 -23.70
C HIS A 383 -22.09 8.96 -22.30
N THR A 384 -22.67 7.99 -21.58
CA THR A 384 -23.16 8.16 -20.20
C THR A 384 -22.00 7.99 -19.22
N GLU A 385 -21.87 8.90 -18.23
CA GLU A 385 -20.82 8.81 -17.21
C GLU A 385 -20.86 7.49 -16.43
N ASN A 386 -19.70 7.02 -15.96
CA ASN A 386 -19.57 5.81 -15.14
C ASN A 386 -20.06 4.50 -15.82
N THR A 387 -20.02 4.42 -17.16
CA THR A 387 -20.38 3.21 -17.94
C THR A 387 -19.16 2.58 -18.62
N ILE A 388 -19.21 1.27 -18.88
CA ILE A 388 -18.13 0.55 -19.58
C ILE A 388 -17.92 1.11 -20.99
N GLU A 389 -18.97 1.57 -21.66
CA GLU A 389 -18.87 2.25 -22.96
C GLU A 389 -18.10 3.58 -22.88
N SER A 390 -18.39 4.44 -21.88
CA SER A 390 -17.66 5.71 -21.70
C SER A 390 -16.19 5.48 -21.32
N PHE A 391 -15.91 4.39 -20.60
CA PHE A 391 -14.55 3.96 -20.26
C PHE A 391 -13.78 3.45 -21.49
N LEU A 392 -14.42 2.62 -22.34
CA LEU A 392 -13.85 2.18 -23.62
C LEU A 392 -13.71 3.32 -24.64
N ALA A 393 -14.46 4.42 -24.49
CA ALA A 393 -14.25 5.64 -25.27
C ALA A 393 -12.89 6.29 -24.97
N VAL A 394 -12.37 6.24 -23.73
CA VAL A 394 -11.10 6.89 -23.35
C VAL A 394 -9.94 6.35 -24.17
N MET A 395 -9.90 5.05 -24.42
CA MET A 395 -8.90 4.42 -25.28
C MET A 395 -8.99 4.86 -26.75
N ARG A 396 -10.22 5.08 -27.25
CA ARG A 396 -10.45 5.54 -28.64
C ARG A 396 -9.94 6.98 -28.83
N VAL A 397 -10.05 7.82 -27.80
CA VAL A 397 -9.45 9.17 -27.74
C VAL A 397 -8.02 9.21 -27.17
N ARG A 398 -7.36 8.04 -27.09
CA ARG A 398 -5.94 7.87 -26.71
C ARG A 398 -5.55 8.31 -25.29
N GLY A 399 -6.52 8.46 -24.39
CA GLY A 399 -6.27 8.66 -22.95
C GLY A 399 -5.65 7.41 -22.29
N ASP A 400 -4.98 7.61 -21.16
CA ASP A 400 -4.18 6.59 -20.48
C ASP A 400 -4.94 5.88 -19.35
N MET A 401 -5.79 6.64 -18.64
CA MET A 401 -6.54 6.15 -17.47
C MET A 401 -7.97 6.68 -17.43
N VAL A 402 -8.80 6.13 -16.54
CA VAL A 402 -10.16 6.60 -16.28
C VAL A 402 -10.39 6.76 -14.78
N GLN A 403 -10.95 7.90 -14.34
CA GLN A 403 -11.53 8.03 -13.00
C GLN A 403 -12.93 7.39 -13.01
N LEU A 404 -13.29 6.68 -11.94
CA LEU A 404 -14.61 6.09 -11.78
C LEU A 404 -15.04 6.04 -10.31
N ASP A 405 -16.32 6.30 -10.06
CA ASP A 405 -16.89 6.44 -8.72
C ASP A 405 -17.41 5.09 -8.18
N VAL A 406 -16.85 4.58 -7.08
CA VAL A 406 -17.25 3.31 -6.45
C VAL A 406 -17.97 3.54 -5.13
N GLN A 407 -19.11 2.87 -4.96
CA GLN A 407 -19.81 2.77 -3.67
C GLN A 407 -20.49 1.40 -3.51
N LEU A 408 -20.99 1.12 -2.31
CA LEU A 408 -21.66 -0.16 -2.00
C LEU A 408 -23.17 -0.02 -1.82
N THR A 409 -23.88 -1.03 -2.31
CA THR A 409 -25.28 -1.32 -1.98
C THR A 409 -25.44 -1.84 -0.54
N LYS A 410 -26.69 -1.95 -0.08
CA LYS A 410 -27.09 -2.54 1.22
C LYS A 410 -26.55 -3.95 1.48
N ASP A 411 -26.47 -4.77 0.43
CA ASP A 411 -25.90 -6.13 0.40
C ASP A 411 -24.39 -6.15 0.13
N TYR A 412 -23.71 -5.00 0.25
CA TYR A 412 -22.26 -4.84 0.09
C TYR A 412 -21.70 -5.22 -1.30
N VAL A 413 -22.49 -5.08 -2.36
CA VAL A 413 -22.03 -5.25 -3.75
C VAL A 413 -21.38 -3.94 -4.22
N PRO A 414 -20.11 -3.95 -4.69
CA PRO A 414 -19.47 -2.75 -5.23
C PRO A 414 -20.00 -2.43 -6.63
N ILE A 415 -20.61 -1.25 -6.76
CA ILE A 415 -21.12 -0.69 -8.00
C ILE A 415 -20.32 0.53 -8.43
N VAL A 416 -20.42 0.91 -9.70
CA VAL A 416 -19.85 2.14 -10.23
C VAL A 416 -20.95 3.18 -10.49
N TRP A 417 -20.95 4.28 -9.72
CA TRP A 417 -21.95 5.35 -9.75
C TRP A 417 -21.54 6.53 -8.85
N HIS A 418 -21.72 7.77 -9.32
CA HIS A 418 -21.29 8.99 -8.62
C HIS A 418 -22.15 9.38 -7.39
N GLY A 419 -23.47 9.48 -7.55
CA GLY A 419 -24.34 10.09 -6.52
C GLY A 419 -24.70 9.13 -5.39
N PHE A 420 -24.82 9.61 -4.14
CA PHE A 420 -25.19 8.74 -3.00
C PHE A 420 -26.63 8.17 -3.06
N GLY A 421 -27.44 8.64 -4.00
CA GLY A 421 -28.80 8.19 -4.28
C GLY A 421 -29.33 8.76 -5.59
N PHE A 422 -30.57 8.40 -5.92
CA PHE A 422 -31.27 8.82 -7.14
C PHE A 422 -32.78 8.94 -6.88
N TYR A 423 -33.52 9.58 -7.79
CA TYR A 423 -34.98 9.64 -7.70
C TYR A 423 -35.60 8.42 -8.37
N THR A 424 -36.63 7.85 -7.76
CA THR A 424 -37.35 6.67 -8.26
C THR A 424 -38.86 6.81 -8.03
N ALA A 425 -39.63 5.93 -8.66
CA ALA A 425 -41.09 5.86 -8.58
C ALA A 425 -41.54 4.39 -8.57
N ALA A 426 -42.82 4.11 -8.32
CA ALA A 426 -43.35 2.77 -8.54
C ALA A 426 -43.35 2.44 -10.04
N LYS A 427 -43.29 1.14 -10.38
CA LYS A 427 -43.10 0.66 -11.75
C LYS A 427 -44.14 1.26 -12.70
N ASP A 428 -45.41 1.18 -12.32
CA ASP A 428 -46.57 1.53 -13.16
C ASP A 428 -47.13 2.93 -12.84
N GLN A 429 -46.41 3.73 -12.05
CA GLN A 429 -46.78 5.09 -11.66
C GLN A 429 -46.54 6.08 -12.81
N GLN A 430 -47.57 6.84 -13.20
CA GLN A 430 -47.40 8.00 -14.07
C GLN A 430 -46.67 9.12 -13.33
N ILE A 431 -45.74 9.77 -14.01
CA ILE A 431 -44.95 10.89 -13.47
C ILE A 431 -45.37 12.16 -14.20
N ARG A 432 -45.88 13.13 -13.45
CA ARG A 432 -46.30 14.44 -13.94
C ARG A 432 -45.24 15.49 -13.61
N ASP A 433 -44.69 15.43 -12.40
CA ASP A 433 -43.60 16.30 -11.99
C ASP A 433 -42.63 15.62 -10.98
N ARG A 434 -41.83 16.42 -10.27
CA ARG A 434 -40.82 15.94 -9.31
C ARG A 434 -41.38 15.46 -7.97
N PHE A 435 -42.60 15.84 -7.60
CA PHE A 435 -43.25 15.48 -6.33
C PHE A 435 -43.83 14.06 -6.35
N ASP A 436 -44.06 13.49 -7.54
CA ASP A 436 -44.37 12.06 -7.72
C ASP A 436 -43.20 11.13 -7.34
N LEU A 437 -41.99 11.67 -7.16
CA LEU A 437 -40.74 10.92 -7.01
C LEU A 437 -40.31 10.81 -5.55
N ARG A 438 -39.83 9.63 -5.15
CA ARG A 438 -39.08 9.44 -3.90
C ARG A 438 -37.58 9.40 -4.18
N TYR A 439 -36.79 10.10 -3.36
CA TYR A 439 -35.33 9.95 -3.36
C TYR A 439 -34.95 8.70 -2.57
N VAL A 440 -34.03 7.87 -3.09
CA VAL A 440 -33.55 6.64 -2.46
C VAL A 440 -32.03 6.59 -2.47
N LEU A 441 -31.43 6.13 -1.37
CA LEU A 441 -29.98 6.03 -1.22
C LEU A 441 -29.45 4.66 -1.65
N ILE A 442 -28.27 4.62 -2.28
CA ILE A 442 -27.66 3.37 -2.74
C ILE A 442 -27.45 2.37 -1.59
N ARG A 443 -27.07 2.87 -0.40
CA ARG A 443 -26.86 2.05 0.81
C ARG A 443 -28.14 1.39 1.37
N GLU A 444 -29.32 1.74 0.85
CA GLU A 444 -30.63 1.28 1.34
C GLU A 444 -31.29 0.25 0.41
N LEU A 445 -30.76 0.11 -0.82
CA LEU A 445 -31.17 -0.88 -1.81
C LEU A 445 -30.13 -2.00 -1.88
N THR A 446 -30.58 -3.25 -1.97
CA THR A 446 -29.76 -4.36 -2.47
C THR A 446 -29.46 -4.19 -3.95
N TYR A 447 -28.47 -4.89 -4.50
CA TYR A 447 -28.18 -4.83 -5.93
C TYR A 447 -29.38 -5.29 -6.79
N ALA A 448 -30.17 -6.25 -6.31
CA ALA A 448 -31.41 -6.68 -6.98
C ALA A 448 -32.48 -5.58 -7.02
N GLU A 449 -32.75 -4.92 -5.89
CA GLU A 449 -33.70 -3.79 -5.80
C GLU A 449 -33.23 -2.60 -6.66
N LEU A 450 -31.91 -2.32 -6.67
CA LEU A 450 -31.28 -1.30 -7.49
C LEU A 450 -31.49 -1.58 -8.99
N LYS A 451 -31.22 -2.81 -9.46
CA LYS A 451 -31.41 -3.19 -10.88
C LYS A 451 -32.87 -3.25 -11.32
N ALA A 452 -33.83 -3.37 -10.41
CA ALA A 452 -35.26 -3.32 -10.69
C ALA A 452 -35.86 -1.89 -10.65
N SER A 453 -35.13 -0.90 -10.15
CA SER A 453 -35.66 0.45 -9.92
C SER A 453 -35.74 1.30 -11.19
N ARG A 454 -36.83 2.08 -11.34
CA ARG A 454 -36.86 3.22 -12.28
C ARG A 454 -35.88 4.30 -11.81
N VAL A 455 -35.20 4.97 -12.72
CA VAL A 455 -34.10 5.89 -12.41
C VAL A 455 -34.38 7.25 -13.01
N PHE A 456 -34.43 8.28 -12.16
CA PHE A 456 -34.59 9.67 -12.57
C PHE A 456 -33.48 10.55 -12.01
N ILE A 457 -33.06 11.54 -12.81
CA ILE A 457 -32.06 12.53 -12.44
C ILE A 457 -32.66 13.93 -12.67
N LEU A 458 -32.47 14.82 -11.69
CA LEU A 458 -32.81 16.24 -11.82
C LEU A 458 -31.61 17.00 -12.39
N LYS A 459 -31.78 17.60 -13.57
CA LYS A 459 -30.75 18.29 -14.34
C LYS A 459 -31.20 19.71 -14.66
N ARG A 460 -30.62 20.71 -14.00
CA ARG A 460 -30.93 22.15 -14.21
C ARG A 460 -32.46 22.40 -14.23
N TRP A 461 -33.16 21.93 -13.20
CA TRP A 461 -34.63 21.96 -13.04
C TRP A 461 -35.46 21.07 -13.98
N SER A 462 -34.88 20.49 -15.04
CA SER A 462 -35.53 19.43 -15.83
C SER A 462 -35.43 18.06 -15.15
N LEU A 463 -36.42 17.20 -15.40
CA LEU A 463 -36.43 15.79 -14.98
C LEU A 463 -36.08 14.91 -16.18
N GLN A 464 -35.18 13.94 -16.00
CA GLN A 464 -34.78 13.00 -17.06
C GLN A 464 -34.85 11.55 -16.55
N GLU A 465 -35.55 10.66 -17.28
CA GLU A 465 -35.69 9.24 -16.95
C GLU A 465 -34.62 8.38 -17.67
N TYR A 466 -33.77 7.74 -16.87
CA TYR A 466 -32.67 6.86 -17.30
C TYR A 466 -32.98 5.37 -17.06
N SER A 467 -34.24 5.02 -16.73
CA SER A 467 -34.69 3.63 -16.51
C SER A 467 -34.33 2.68 -17.65
N HIS A 468 -34.31 3.18 -18.90
CA HIS A 468 -33.93 2.42 -20.09
C HIS A 468 -32.46 1.95 -20.10
N LEU A 469 -31.57 2.57 -19.29
CA LEU A 469 -30.18 2.12 -19.08
C LEU A 469 -30.03 1.17 -17.87
N ASN A 470 -31.06 1.07 -17.01
CA ASN A 470 -31.03 0.21 -15.82
C ASN A 470 -31.69 -1.15 -16.08
N LEU A 471 -32.87 -1.12 -16.70
CA LEU A 471 -33.71 -2.29 -16.99
C LEU A 471 -33.11 -3.16 -18.12
N MET A 472 -33.70 -4.33 -18.35
CA MET A 472 -33.02 -5.46 -18.97
C MET A 472 -32.55 -5.24 -20.41
N ASP A 473 -33.23 -4.38 -21.17
CA ASP A 473 -32.99 -4.15 -22.60
C ASP A 473 -31.70 -3.34 -22.87
N ALA A 474 -31.11 -2.74 -21.83
CA ALA A 474 -29.84 -2.02 -21.93
C ALA A 474 -28.67 -2.96 -22.25
N SER A 475 -27.88 -2.64 -23.28
CA SER A 475 -26.58 -3.28 -23.55
C SER A 475 -25.71 -3.29 -22.29
N GLN A 476 -25.03 -4.41 -22.02
CA GLN A 476 -24.18 -4.56 -20.82
C GLN A 476 -23.12 -3.46 -20.69
N THR A 477 -22.63 -2.90 -21.81
CA THR A 477 -21.61 -1.84 -21.80
C THR A 477 -22.18 -0.45 -21.49
N GLN A 478 -23.45 -0.20 -21.84
CA GLN A 478 -24.17 1.08 -21.66
C GLN A 478 -24.94 1.14 -20.33
N ARG A 479 -25.06 -0.01 -19.66
CA ARG A 479 -25.83 -0.22 -18.44
C ARG A 479 -25.31 0.63 -17.28
N ILE A 480 -26.21 1.37 -16.62
CA ILE A 480 -25.89 2.08 -15.37
C ILE A 480 -25.91 1.14 -14.16
N PHE A 481 -25.18 1.55 -13.12
CA PHE A 481 -24.80 0.74 -11.96
C PHE A 481 -24.09 -0.59 -12.31
N PRO A 482 -23.09 -0.64 -13.22
CA PRO A 482 -22.33 -1.87 -13.46
C PRO A 482 -21.55 -2.25 -12.19
N LYS A 483 -21.34 -3.54 -11.96
CA LYS A 483 -20.49 -3.97 -10.83
C LYS A 483 -19.04 -3.63 -11.10
N LEU A 484 -18.29 -3.36 -10.05
CA LEU A 484 -16.85 -3.11 -10.15
C LEU A 484 -16.08 -4.31 -10.74
N SER A 485 -16.53 -5.55 -10.50
CA SER A 485 -15.95 -6.74 -11.15
C SER A 485 -16.18 -6.73 -12.66
N GLU A 486 -17.41 -6.46 -13.10
CA GLU A 486 -17.79 -6.40 -14.52
C GLU A 486 -16.95 -5.35 -15.27
N VAL A 487 -16.63 -4.23 -14.62
CA VAL A 487 -15.70 -3.20 -15.14
C VAL A 487 -14.26 -3.72 -15.22
N TYR A 488 -13.74 -4.38 -14.17
CA TYR A 488 -12.38 -4.94 -14.17
C TYR A 488 -12.18 -6.11 -15.14
N GLU A 489 -13.23 -6.87 -15.41
CA GLU A 489 -13.25 -8.02 -16.34
C GLU A 489 -13.40 -7.55 -17.80
N THR A 490 -14.23 -6.54 -18.08
CA THR A 490 -14.50 -6.07 -19.45
C THR A 490 -13.42 -5.11 -19.99
N LEU A 491 -12.84 -4.24 -19.15
CA LEU A 491 -11.84 -3.28 -19.62
C LEU A 491 -10.48 -3.94 -19.83
N PRO A 492 -9.77 -3.70 -20.96
CA PRO A 492 -8.46 -4.30 -21.18
C PRO A 492 -7.42 -3.78 -20.19
N LYS A 493 -6.43 -4.61 -19.86
CA LYS A 493 -5.40 -4.31 -18.85
C LYS A 493 -4.45 -3.14 -19.23
N SER A 494 -4.46 -2.72 -20.49
CA SER A 494 -3.75 -1.54 -21.02
C SER A 494 -4.49 -0.20 -20.83
N LEU A 495 -5.62 -0.21 -20.12
CA LEU A 495 -6.32 0.98 -19.63
C LEU A 495 -6.17 1.05 -18.10
N GLY A 496 -5.56 2.12 -17.62
CA GLY A 496 -5.41 2.36 -16.18
C GLY A 496 -6.71 2.86 -15.54
N LEU A 497 -6.88 2.65 -14.24
CA LEU A 497 -8.07 3.04 -13.50
C LEU A 497 -7.71 3.81 -12.23
N LEU A 498 -8.42 4.91 -11.98
CA LEU A 498 -8.37 5.72 -10.77
C LEU A 498 -9.72 5.54 -10.05
N VAL A 499 -9.70 4.74 -9.00
CA VAL A 499 -10.90 4.16 -8.38
C VAL A 499 -11.28 5.03 -7.17
N GLU A 500 -12.20 5.96 -7.36
CA GLU A 500 -12.68 6.85 -6.30
C GLU A 500 -13.67 6.11 -5.40
N ILE A 501 -13.26 5.75 -4.19
CA ILE A 501 -14.15 5.17 -3.19
C ILE A 501 -14.94 6.31 -2.53
N LYS A 502 -16.23 6.42 -2.87
CA LYS A 502 -17.13 7.44 -2.30
C LYS A 502 -17.41 7.14 -0.84
N TRP A 503 -17.31 8.16 0.01
CA TRP A 503 -17.82 8.16 1.38
C TRP A 503 -18.29 9.57 1.74
N PRO A 504 -19.52 9.78 2.24
CA PRO A 504 -20.06 11.11 2.47
C PRO A 504 -19.24 11.95 3.45
N GLN A 505 -18.89 13.16 3.04
CA GLN A 505 -18.22 14.16 3.86
C GLN A 505 -19.23 15.08 4.59
N LEU A 506 -18.76 15.64 5.69
CA LEU A 506 -19.42 16.69 6.46
C LEU A 506 -18.75 18.03 6.10
N MET A 507 -19.53 19.03 5.70
CA MET A 507 -19.02 20.35 5.32
C MET A 507 -18.81 21.24 6.56
N ALA A 508 -18.09 22.35 6.39
CA ALA A 508 -17.81 23.32 7.45
C ALA A 508 -19.08 24.06 7.94
N SER A 509 -20.10 24.21 7.10
CA SER A 509 -21.45 24.66 7.52
C SER A 509 -22.20 23.66 8.43
N GLY A 510 -21.71 22.43 8.57
CA GLY A 510 -22.42 21.34 9.24
C GLY A 510 -23.38 20.56 8.34
N LEU A 511 -23.50 20.92 7.05
CA LEU A 511 -24.25 20.13 6.06
C LEU A 511 -23.51 18.81 5.76
N LEU A 512 -24.24 17.70 5.69
CA LEU A 512 -23.70 16.37 5.36
C LEU A 512 -24.11 15.99 3.93
N GLU A 513 -23.17 15.55 3.08
CA GLU A 513 -23.47 15.18 1.68
C GLU A 513 -24.53 14.08 1.56
N SER A 514 -24.47 13.09 2.46
CA SER A 514 -25.45 12.02 2.59
C SER A 514 -25.25 11.26 3.90
N THR A 515 -26.30 10.59 4.38
CA THR A 515 -26.20 9.69 5.54
C THR A 515 -25.49 8.39 5.14
N GLN A 516 -24.65 7.85 6.03
CA GLN A 516 -23.98 6.56 5.82
C GLN A 516 -24.09 5.66 7.04
N SER A 517 -24.57 4.43 6.84
CA SER A 517 -24.89 3.44 7.87
C SER A 517 -24.08 2.13 7.74
N LEU A 518 -23.38 1.91 6.63
CA LEU A 518 -22.56 0.72 6.40
C LEU A 518 -21.27 0.77 7.25
N ASN A 519 -20.79 -0.39 7.70
CA ASN A 519 -19.56 -0.47 8.50
C ASN A 519 -18.34 -0.15 7.60
N LYS A 520 -17.53 0.85 7.98
CA LYS A 520 -16.44 1.36 7.13
C LYS A 520 -15.30 0.35 6.90
N ASN A 521 -15.09 -0.61 7.82
CA ASN A 521 -14.15 -1.72 7.56
C ASN A 521 -14.71 -2.62 6.46
N VAL A 522 -15.92 -3.17 6.66
CA VAL A 522 -16.54 -4.09 5.67
C VAL A 522 -16.71 -3.39 4.31
N TYR A 523 -16.96 -2.08 4.30
CA TYR A 523 -17.04 -1.25 3.10
C TYR A 523 -15.73 -1.24 2.30
N VAL A 524 -14.61 -0.91 2.95
CA VAL A 524 -13.27 -0.94 2.34
C VAL A 524 -12.87 -2.37 1.97
N ASP A 525 -13.06 -3.34 2.88
CA ASP A 525 -12.67 -4.74 2.71
C ASP A 525 -13.30 -5.36 1.46
N ARG A 526 -14.56 -5.03 1.17
CA ARG A 526 -15.30 -5.53 0.00
C ARG A 526 -14.79 -4.95 -1.31
N ILE A 527 -14.48 -3.65 -1.35
CA ILE A 527 -13.91 -3.03 -2.54
C ILE A 527 -12.50 -3.59 -2.79
N LEU A 528 -11.66 -3.67 -1.76
CA LEU A 528 -10.33 -4.25 -1.86
C LEU A 528 -10.35 -5.73 -2.29
N GLN A 529 -11.27 -6.55 -1.78
CA GLN A 529 -11.42 -7.96 -2.22
C GLN A 529 -11.70 -8.07 -3.73
N ILE A 530 -12.58 -7.23 -4.29
CA ILE A 530 -12.90 -7.23 -5.73
C ILE A 530 -11.73 -6.65 -6.56
N SER A 531 -11.09 -5.58 -6.11
CA SER A 531 -9.94 -4.97 -6.80
C SER A 531 -8.68 -5.82 -6.78
N ILE A 532 -8.42 -6.54 -5.69
CA ILE A 532 -7.37 -7.57 -5.65
C ILE A 532 -7.69 -8.67 -6.67
N ARG A 533 -8.87 -9.29 -6.57
CA ARG A 533 -9.23 -10.49 -7.34
C ARG A 533 -9.32 -10.26 -8.86
N TYR A 534 -9.92 -9.15 -9.29
CA TYR A 534 -10.20 -8.85 -10.70
C TYR A 534 -9.40 -7.68 -11.25
N GLY A 535 -9.07 -6.70 -10.40
CA GLY A 535 -8.42 -5.44 -10.79
C GLY A 535 -6.94 -5.61 -11.16
N CYS A 536 -6.18 -6.45 -10.45
CA CYS A 536 -4.72 -6.61 -10.60
C CYS A 536 -4.26 -6.83 -12.06
N GLY A 537 -3.02 -6.45 -12.37
CA GLY A 537 -2.45 -6.61 -13.72
C GLY A 537 -2.65 -5.39 -14.62
N ARG A 538 -3.03 -4.23 -14.07
CA ARG A 538 -3.22 -2.95 -14.78
C ARG A 538 -2.71 -1.79 -13.90
N PRO A 539 -2.48 -0.60 -14.45
CA PRO A 539 -2.31 0.60 -13.63
C PRO A 539 -3.60 0.85 -12.84
N LEU A 540 -3.55 0.78 -11.51
CA LEU A 540 -4.72 0.96 -10.65
C LEU A 540 -4.32 1.78 -9.44
N ILE A 541 -4.94 2.94 -9.27
CA ILE A 541 -4.77 3.83 -8.11
C ILE A 541 -6.11 3.89 -7.37
N PHE A 542 -6.09 3.81 -6.05
CA PHE A 542 -7.25 4.17 -5.23
C PHE A 542 -7.28 5.65 -4.92
N ALA A 543 -8.47 6.23 -4.93
CA ALA A 543 -8.70 7.61 -4.58
C ALA A 543 -9.88 7.71 -3.61
N SER A 544 -9.91 8.78 -2.80
CA SER A 544 -11.12 9.17 -2.06
C SER A 544 -10.99 10.62 -1.61
N PHE A 545 -12.11 11.33 -1.51
CA PHE A 545 -12.20 12.58 -0.76
C PHE A 545 -12.16 12.38 0.76
N ASP A 546 -12.34 11.14 1.22
CA ASP A 546 -12.35 10.79 2.64
C ASP A 546 -10.96 10.32 3.12
N ALA A 547 -10.32 11.14 3.95
CA ALA A 547 -9.00 10.84 4.50
C ALA A 547 -8.97 9.63 5.45
N ASP A 548 -10.10 9.18 6.02
CA ASP A 548 -10.15 7.91 6.75
C ASP A 548 -10.12 6.71 5.79
N ILE A 549 -10.83 6.76 4.66
CA ILE A 549 -10.79 5.72 3.60
C ILE A 549 -9.35 5.54 3.12
N CYS A 550 -8.63 6.63 2.81
CA CYS A 550 -7.24 6.56 2.38
C CYS A 550 -6.33 5.89 3.43
N THR A 551 -6.44 6.27 4.72
CA THR A 551 -5.75 5.59 5.83
C THR A 551 -6.11 4.10 5.91
N MET A 552 -7.40 3.76 5.78
CA MET A 552 -7.86 2.38 5.88
C MET A 552 -7.32 1.50 4.76
N ILE A 553 -7.27 1.98 3.52
CA ILE A 553 -6.69 1.23 2.40
C ILE A 553 -5.19 1.05 2.63
N ARG A 554 -4.47 2.10 3.08
CA ARG A 554 -3.02 2.03 3.32
C ARG A 554 -2.65 1.01 4.39
N LEU A 555 -3.42 0.95 5.48
CA LEU A 555 -3.19 0.01 6.56
C LEU A 555 -3.62 -1.43 6.21
N LYS A 556 -4.36 -1.64 5.10
CA LYS A 556 -4.90 -2.95 4.71
C LYS A 556 -4.12 -3.67 3.60
N GLN A 557 -3.32 -2.97 2.78
CA GLN A 557 -2.62 -3.56 1.62
C GLN A 557 -1.43 -2.73 1.10
N GLN A 558 -0.60 -3.34 0.24
CA GLN A 558 0.60 -2.79 -0.41
C GLN A 558 0.62 -2.91 -1.96
N VAL A 559 -0.48 -3.37 -2.56
CA VAL A 559 -0.59 -3.78 -3.99
C VAL A 559 -1.01 -2.63 -4.91
N PHE A 560 -1.67 -1.62 -4.36
CA PHE A 560 -2.25 -0.51 -5.10
C PHE A 560 -1.88 0.82 -4.43
N PRO A 561 -1.32 1.79 -5.18
CA PRO A 561 -1.13 3.15 -4.70
C PRO A 561 -2.44 3.85 -4.34
N ILE A 562 -2.34 4.88 -3.50
CA ILE A 562 -3.48 5.62 -2.94
C ILE A 562 -3.20 7.13 -3.07
N ILE A 563 -4.20 7.91 -3.45
CA ILE A 563 -4.15 9.38 -3.45
C ILE A 563 -5.34 9.98 -2.69
N LEU A 564 -5.12 11.09 -1.97
CA LEU A 564 -6.23 11.87 -1.39
C LEU A 564 -6.79 12.83 -2.43
N MET A 565 -8.09 12.74 -2.71
CA MET A 565 -8.80 13.77 -3.48
C MET A 565 -9.21 14.94 -2.58
N SER A 566 -9.15 16.15 -3.09
CA SER A 566 -9.48 17.36 -2.34
C SER A 566 -9.97 18.47 -3.28
N ILE A 567 -10.99 19.21 -2.84
CA ILE A 567 -11.38 20.51 -3.42
C ILE A 567 -10.37 21.62 -3.11
N GLY A 568 -9.48 21.38 -2.14
CA GLY A 568 -8.54 22.37 -1.61
C GLY A 568 -9.28 23.56 -1.00
N ARG A 569 -8.78 24.76 -1.29
CA ARG A 569 -9.54 25.99 -1.07
C ARG A 569 -10.28 26.32 -2.35
N SER A 570 -11.59 26.43 -2.26
CA SER A 570 -12.47 26.75 -3.39
C SER A 570 -13.43 27.88 -3.03
N HIS A 571 -13.83 28.68 -4.01
CA HIS A 571 -15.00 29.59 -3.91
C HIS A 571 -16.29 28.98 -4.47
N ILE A 572 -16.23 27.75 -5.00
CA ILE A 572 -17.34 27.06 -5.69
C ILE A 572 -18.16 26.20 -4.71
N TRP A 573 -17.50 25.63 -3.69
CA TRP A 573 -18.11 24.71 -2.72
C TRP A 573 -17.75 25.07 -1.27
N ASP A 574 -18.65 24.73 -0.33
CA ASP A 574 -18.37 24.81 1.11
C ASP A 574 -17.23 23.82 1.48
N PRO A 575 -16.13 24.27 2.12
CA PRO A 575 -15.03 23.38 2.48
C PRO A 575 -15.47 22.25 3.42
N TYR A 576 -14.87 21.08 3.27
CA TYR A 576 -15.08 19.95 4.19
C TYR A 576 -14.67 20.32 5.63
N MET A 577 -15.36 19.78 6.64
CA MET A 577 -15.04 20.01 8.06
C MET A 577 -13.67 19.43 8.46
N ASP A 578 -13.20 18.40 7.75
CA ASP A 578 -11.91 17.76 8.00
C ASP A 578 -10.75 18.59 7.44
N LEU A 579 -9.96 19.19 8.35
CA LEU A 579 -8.83 20.06 8.02
C LEU A 579 -7.77 19.38 7.14
N ARG A 580 -7.71 18.04 7.12
CA ARG A 580 -6.79 17.27 6.25
C ARG A 580 -7.09 17.49 4.76
N ALA A 581 -8.34 17.78 4.41
CA ALA A 581 -8.80 17.96 3.03
C ALA A 581 -9.13 19.42 2.66
N GLN A 582 -9.14 20.38 3.61
CA GLN A 582 -9.49 21.79 3.38
C GLN A 582 -8.48 22.63 2.57
N SER A 583 -7.26 22.14 2.34
CA SER A 583 -6.28 22.86 1.55
C SER A 583 -5.19 21.93 1.03
N TYR A 584 -4.66 22.24 -0.15
CA TYR A 584 -3.59 21.49 -0.80
C TYR A 584 -2.38 21.22 0.12
N GLN A 585 -1.91 22.20 0.90
CA GLN A 585 -0.82 21.99 1.86
C GLN A 585 -1.15 20.94 2.93
N GLN A 586 -2.40 20.89 3.41
CA GLN A 586 -2.83 19.88 4.38
C GLN A 586 -3.11 18.53 3.73
N ALA A 587 -3.49 18.49 2.44
CA ALA A 587 -3.59 17.26 1.67
C ALA A 587 -2.20 16.62 1.44
N VAL A 588 -1.19 17.41 1.13
CA VAL A 588 0.23 16.98 1.03
C VAL A 588 0.76 16.51 2.40
N ASN A 589 0.44 17.25 3.48
CA ASN A 589 0.77 16.82 4.84
C ASN A 589 0.04 15.52 5.23
N PHE A 590 -1.21 15.33 4.80
CA PHE A 590 -1.94 14.06 4.96
C PHE A 590 -1.26 12.94 4.19
N ALA A 591 -0.87 13.14 2.94
CA ALA A 591 -0.23 12.09 2.15
C ALA A 591 1.10 11.62 2.79
N HIS A 592 1.92 12.58 3.26
CA HIS A 592 3.14 12.31 4.05
C HIS A 592 2.84 11.68 5.43
N SER A 593 1.70 12.01 6.06
CA SER A 593 1.31 11.45 7.36
C SER A 593 0.75 10.04 7.24
N ALA A 594 -0.07 9.78 6.24
CA ALA A 594 -0.71 8.49 6.01
C ALA A 594 0.28 7.46 5.47
N ASP A 595 1.38 7.91 4.85
CA ASP A 595 2.31 7.11 4.03
C ASP A 595 1.57 6.62 2.77
N ILE A 596 1.19 7.54 1.86
CA ILE A 596 0.50 7.28 0.58
C ILE A 596 1.13 8.05 -0.60
N LEU A 597 0.84 7.62 -1.84
CA LEU A 597 1.50 8.10 -3.07
C LEU A 597 1.37 9.62 -3.31
N GLY A 598 0.25 10.25 -2.96
CA GLY A 598 0.08 11.69 -3.16
C GLY A 598 -1.36 12.18 -3.15
N THR A 599 -1.69 13.13 -4.04
CA THR A 599 -2.95 13.89 -3.99
C THR A 599 -3.57 14.16 -5.36
N ALA A 600 -4.88 14.46 -5.38
CA ALA A 600 -5.62 14.97 -6.53
C ALA A 600 -6.41 16.23 -6.13
N LEU A 601 -6.05 17.39 -6.67
CA LEU A 601 -6.60 18.69 -6.26
C LEU A 601 -7.44 19.36 -7.36
N HIS A 602 -8.45 20.15 -6.96
CA HIS A 602 -9.21 20.96 -7.91
C HIS A 602 -8.32 22.04 -8.55
N VAL A 603 -8.35 22.15 -9.88
CA VAL A 603 -7.48 23.02 -10.70
C VAL A 603 -7.48 24.49 -10.27
N GLU A 604 -8.60 24.99 -9.75
CA GLU A 604 -8.77 26.33 -9.17
C GLU A 604 -7.63 26.72 -8.19
N ASN A 605 -7.12 25.75 -7.41
CA ASN A 605 -6.06 25.98 -6.42
C ASN A 605 -4.74 26.48 -7.06
N PHE A 606 -4.54 26.27 -8.37
CA PHE A 606 -3.28 26.53 -9.08
C PHE A 606 -3.34 27.69 -10.06
N ALA A 607 -4.54 28.14 -10.46
CA ALA A 607 -4.78 29.12 -11.53
C ALA A 607 -4.14 30.51 -11.35
N GLN A 608 -3.52 30.79 -10.19
CA GLN A 608 -2.80 32.04 -9.90
C GLN A 608 -1.40 31.80 -9.30
N LYS A 609 -0.96 30.55 -9.08
CA LYS A 609 0.18 30.24 -8.18
C LYS A 609 0.96 29.00 -8.62
N GLN A 610 1.77 29.14 -9.67
CA GLN A 610 2.67 28.07 -10.16
C GLN A 610 3.59 27.49 -9.06
N GLN A 611 4.05 28.33 -8.12
CA GLN A 611 4.87 27.95 -6.96
C GLN A 611 4.23 26.93 -5.99
N LEU A 612 2.96 26.55 -6.18
CA LEU A 612 2.35 25.49 -5.37
C LEU A 612 2.74 24.08 -5.85
N VAL A 613 2.98 23.86 -7.13
CA VAL A 613 3.17 22.48 -7.65
C VAL A 613 4.38 21.78 -7.00
N SER A 614 5.46 22.51 -6.73
CA SER A 614 6.66 21.95 -6.06
C SER A 614 6.40 21.40 -4.65
N ILE A 615 5.37 21.87 -3.93
CA ILE A 615 5.08 21.42 -2.55
C ILE A 615 4.79 19.90 -2.49
N ALA A 616 4.25 19.30 -3.55
CA ALA A 616 4.10 17.85 -3.65
C ALA A 616 5.39 17.19 -4.19
N LEU A 617 5.98 17.76 -5.24
CA LEU A 617 7.14 17.19 -5.96
C LEU A 617 8.43 17.16 -5.12
N ASP A 618 8.68 18.17 -4.29
CA ASP A 618 9.77 18.24 -3.30
C ASP A 618 9.75 17.03 -2.33
N LEU A 619 8.53 16.56 -2.00
CA LEU A 619 8.29 15.40 -1.14
C LEU A 619 8.12 14.10 -1.95
N LYS A 620 8.38 14.12 -3.27
CA LYS A 620 8.19 13.02 -4.22
C LYS A 620 6.76 12.44 -4.25
N GLN A 621 5.77 13.25 -3.94
CA GLN A 621 4.36 12.88 -4.05
C GLN A 621 3.84 13.14 -5.47
N VAL A 622 2.93 12.29 -5.94
CA VAL A 622 2.19 12.59 -7.16
C VAL A 622 1.17 13.70 -6.94
N LEU A 623 1.01 14.56 -7.94
CA LEU A 623 -0.04 15.56 -8.01
C LEU A 623 -0.88 15.34 -9.27
N PHE A 624 -2.12 14.89 -9.07
CA PHE A 624 -3.15 14.93 -10.10
C PHE A 624 -3.94 16.24 -9.98
N LEU A 625 -4.37 16.80 -11.10
CA LEU A 625 -5.32 17.91 -11.11
C LEU A 625 -6.64 17.45 -11.73
N TRP A 626 -7.74 17.85 -11.12
CA TRP A 626 -9.09 17.57 -11.62
C TRP A 626 -9.92 18.85 -11.69
N GLY A 627 -10.94 18.87 -12.53
CA GLY A 627 -11.89 19.98 -12.57
C GLY A 627 -12.57 20.16 -13.91
N ASN A 628 -13.77 20.73 -13.89
CA ASN A 628 -14.55 20.97 -15.10
C ASN A 628 -13.93 22.08 -15.98
N ASP A 629 -13.04 22.90 -15.44
CA ASP A 629 -12.40 24.02 -16.15
C ASP A 629 -11.27 23.57 -17.10
N LEU A 630 -10.90 22.28 -17.06
CA LEU A 630 -9.87 21.65 -17.91
C LEU A 630 -10.34 21.42 -19.37
N GLN A 631 -11.06 22.38 -19.95
CA GLN A 631 -11.65 22.34 -21.29
C GLN A 631 -10.85 23.15 -22.34
N ASN A 632 -9.54 23.32 -22.15
CA ASN A 632 -8.69 24.13 -23.02
C ASN A 632 -7.30 23.49 -23.21
N GLU A 633 -6.93 23.18 -24.45
CA GLU A 633 -5.65 22.53 -24.81
C GLU A 633 -4.43 23.33 -24.31
N HIS A 634 -4.45 24.67 -24.41
CA HIS A 634 -3.35 25.51 -23.92
C HIS A 634 -3.22 25.46 -22.39
N LEU A 635 -4.33 25.40 -21.65
CA LEU A 635 -4.29 25.17 -20.19
C LEU A 635 -3.73 23.78 -19.87
N LEU A 636 -4.15 22.74 -20.61
CA LEU A 636 -3.62 21.39 -20.41
C LEU A 636 -2.10 21.36 -20.64
N GLU A 637 -1.57 21.95 -21.72
CA GLU A 637 -0.11 22.03 -21.93
C GLU A 637 0.61 22.86 -20.87
N GLN A 638 0.04 23.98 -20.40
CA GLN A 638 0.61 24.75 -19.28
C GLN A 638 0.73 23.90 -18.01
N LEU A 639 -0.26 23.05 -17.72
CA LEU A 639 -0.21 22.15 -16.56
C LEU A 639 0.79 21.01 -16.75
N ARG A 640 0.87 20.41 -17.96
CA ARG A 640 1.91 19.40 -18.28
C ARG A 640 3.32 19.97 -18.15
N ALA A 641 3.53 21.23 -18.55
CA ALA A 641 4.80 21.94 -18.41
C ALA A 641 5.18 22.33 -16.95
N MET A 642 4.34 21.98 -15.96
CA MET A 642 4.66 22.07 -14.52
C MET A 642 4.87 20.69 -13.87
N ASP A 643 5.12 19.64 -14.66
CA ASP A 643 5.41 18.27 -14.20
C ASP A 643 4.31 17.65 -13.32
N VAL A 644 3.05 18.05 -13.52
CA VAL A 644 1.91 17.40 -12.84
C VAL A 644 1.76 15.95 -13.32
N SER A 645 1.46 15.05 -12.39
CA SER A 645 1.49 13.59 -12.63
C SER A 645 0.31 13.09 -13.48
N GLY A 646 -0.82 13.80 -13.46
CA GLY A 646 -1.97 13.50 -14.32
C GLY A 646 -3.04 14.58 -14.31
N LEU A 647 -3.85 14.61 -15.36
CA LEU A 647 -4.96 15.54 -15.56
C LEU A 647 -6.26 14.73 -15.70
N ILE A 648 -7.27 15.05 -14.89
CA ILE A 648 -8.56 14.35 -14.81
C ILE A 648 -9.66 15.27 -15.34
N TYR A 649 -10.13 15.05 -16.57
CA TYR A 649 -10.98 15.99 -17.30
C TYR A 649 -12.08 15.36 -18.17
N ASP A 650 -13.14 16.14 -18.41
CA ASP A 650 -14.23 15.88 -19.36
C ASP A 650 -13.80 16.24 -20.81
N GLN A 651 -14.56 15.81 -21.83
CA GLN A 651 -14.40 16.25 -23.24
C GLN A 651 -13.02 15.95 -23.87
N MET A 652 -12.41 14.81 -23.50
CA MET A 652 -11.14 14.32 -24.08
C MET A 652 -11.19 14.11 -25.60
N ASP A 653 -12.39 14.00 -26.20
CA ASP A 653 -12.60 13.97 -27.65
C ASP A 653 -12.28 15.30 -28.35
N ARG A 654 -12.29 16.42 -27.61
CA ARG A 654 -12.09 17.78 -28.15
C ARG A 654 -10.73 18.37 -27.81
N VAL A 655 -10.28 18.20 -26.57
CA VAL A 655 -9.04 18.79 -26.04
C VAL A 655 -8.04 17.76 -25.51
N GLY A 656 -8.37 16.47 -25.62
CA GLY A 656 -7.50 15.37 -25.21
C GLY A 656 -6.50 14.95 -26.29
N PRO A 657 -5.72 13.89 -26.03
CA PRO A 657 -4.44 13.65 -26.72
C PRO A 657 -4.55 13.04 -28.14
N VAL A 658 -5.70 13.18 -28.80
CA VAL A 658 -5.96 12.62 -30.14
C VAL A 658 -5.07 13.23 -31.22
N SER A 659 -4.72 14.51 -31.10
CA SER A 659 -3.85 15.24 -32.02
C SER A 659 -2.40 14.75 -31.95
N TRP A 660 -1.87 14.43 -30.76
CA TRP A 660 -0.42 14.25 -30.55
C TRP A 660 0.03 12.88 -30.01
N LYS A 661 -0.73 12.16 -29.16
CA LYS A 661 -0.35 10.79 -28.76
C LYS A 661 -0.58 9.82 -29.91
N ARG A 662 0.38 8.93 -30.20
CA ARG A 662 0.19 7.83 -31.18
C ARG A 662 -0.58 6.63 -30.60
N SER A 663 -0.57 6.47 -29.29
CA SER A 663 -1.23 5.40 -28.51
C SER A 663 -1.34 5.86 -27.05
N SER A 664 -2.25 5.26 -26.28
CA SER A 664 -2.17 5.35 -24.81
C SER A 664 -0.87 4.72 -24.29
N PHE A 665 -0.36 5.26 -23.19
CA PHE A 665 0.93 4.94 -22.59
C PHE A 665 1.04 3.46 -22.16
N PHE A 666 0.02 2.96 -21.46
CA PHE A 666 0.00 1.61 -20.89
C PHE A 666 -0.25 0.46 -21.90
N ARG A 667 -0.23 0.74 -23.22
CA ARG A 667 -0.15 -0.31 -24.25
C ARG A 667 1.26 -0.89 -24.43
N ALA A 668 2.30 -0.33 -23.82
CA ALA A 668 3.66 -0.88 -23.88
C ALA A 668 3.72 -2.27 -23.20
N PRO A 669 4.21 -3.34 -23.87
CA PRO A 669 4.26 -4.69 -23.30
C PRO A 669 4.99 -4.78 -21.96
N GLN A 670 6.05 -3.99 -21.79
CA GLN A 670 6.85 -3.94 -20.55
C GLN A 670 6.05 -3.39 -19.36
N LEU A 671 5.11 -2.47 -19.59
CA LEU A 671 4.22 -1.96 -18.54
C LEU A 671 3.13 -2.98 -18.18
N LEU A 672 2.67 -3.78 -19.15
CA LEU A 672 1.74 -4.88 -18.89
C LEU A 672 2.40 -6.02 -18.09
N GLU A 673 3.64 -6.38 -18.42
CA GLU A 673 4.43 -7.36 -17.65
C GLU A 673 4.72 -6.85 -16.23
N LEU A 674 5.14 -5.59 -16.09
CA LEU A 674 5.32 -4.91 -14.81
C LEU A 674 4.05 -4.97 -13.94
N PHE A 675 2.91 -4.46 -14.44
CA PHE A 675 1.68 -4.44 -13.65
C PHE A 675 1.11 -5.84 -13.40
N GLY A 676 1.41 -6.82 -14.25
CA GLY A 676 1.13 -8.24 -13.99
C GLY A 676 1.74 -8.75 -12.67
N ALA A 677 2.83 -8.15 -12.17
CA ALA A 677 3.40 -8.47 -10.87
C ALA A 677 2.52 -8.03 -9.68
N GLN A 678 1.54 -7.12 -9.85
CA GLN A 678 0.53 -6.84 -8.81
C GLN A 678 -0.23 -8.11 -8.42
N CYS A 679 -0.61 -8.94 -9.41
CA CYS A 679 -1.32 -10.21 -9.16
C CYS A 679 -0.45 -11.22 -8.39
N VAL A 680 0.88 -11.00 -8.34
CA VAL A 680 1.80 -11.78 -7.52
C VAL A 680 1.94 -11.16 -6.13
N ALA A 681 2.06 -9.83 -6.02
CA ALA A 681 2.08 -9.12 -4.74
C ALA A 681 0.82 -9.38 -3.91
N SER A 682 -0.34 -9.51 -4.57
CA SER A 682 -1.65 -9.74 -3.95
C SER A 682 -2.00 -11.20 -3.62
N GLY A 683 -1.12 -12.15 -3.96
CA GLY A 683 -1.33 -13.59 -3.72
C GLY A 683 -2.08 -14.35 -4.82
N ASN A 684 -2.81 -13.68 -5.71
CA ASN A 684 -3.64 -14.32 -6.75
C ASN A 684 -2.87 -15.27 -7.68
N SER A 685 -1.56 -15.09 -7.85
CA SER A 685 -0.70 -15.87 -8.74
C SER A 685 0.73 -16.02 -8.20
N SER A 686 1.37 -17.15 -8.48
CA SER A 686 2.80 -17.37 -8.20
C SER A 686 3.72 -16.75 -9.26
N SER A 687 3.20 -16.49 -10.46
CA SER A 687 3.91 -15.96 -11.63
C SER A 687 3.18 -14.78 -12.26
N ILE A 688 3.92 -13.93 -13.00
CA ILE A 688 3.36 -12.78 -13.72
C ILE A 688 2.45 -13.30 -14.85
N PRO A 689 1.14 -12.99 -14.86
CA PRO A 689 0.22 -13.48 -15.89
C PRO A 689 0.64 -13.04 -17.30
N GLY A 690 0.69 -13.98 -18.24
CA GLY A 690 1.07 -13.72 -19.64
C GLY A 690 2.57 -13.51 -19.90
N ALA A 691 3.40 -13.35 -18.86
CA ALA A 691 4.85 -13.33 -19.03
C ALA A 691 5.34 -14.70 -19.51
N LYS A 692 6.13 -14.72 -20.59
CA LYS A 692 6.83 -15.94 -21.00
C LYS A 692 7.90 -16.22 -19.95
N PRO A 693 8.04 -17.46 -19.43
CA PRO A 693 9.10 -17.76 -18.49
C PRO A 693 10.44 -17.37 -19.13
N PRO A 694 11.30 -16.60 -18.44
CA PRO A 694 12.53 -16.11 -19.02
C PRO A 694 13.34 -17.32 -19.48
N LYS A 695 13.62 -17.40 -20.79
CA LYS A 695 14.47 -18.47 -21.34
C LYS A 695 15.73 -18.51 -20.49
N PRO A 696 16.14 -19.68 -19.94
CA PRO A 696 17.34 -19.75 -19.13
C PRO A 696 18.49 -19.19 -19.95
N THR A 697 19.25 -18.26 -19.36
CA THR A 697 20.38 -17.60 -20.02
C THR A 697 21.50 -18.61 -20.18
N ILE A 698 21.34 -19.50 -21.17
CA ILE A 698 22.40 -20.38 -21.64
C ILE A 698 23.55 -19.46 -22.02
N TRP A 699 24.66 -19.59 -21.31
CA TRP A 699 25.86 -18.81 -21.54
C TRP A 699 26.22 -18.86 -23.03
N PRO A 700 26.70 -17.76 -23.64
CA PRO A 700 27.46 -17.90 -24.87
C PRO A 700 28.61 -18.87 -24.57
N LYS A 701 28.66 -19.99 -25.30
CA LYS A 701 29.78 -20.92 -25.17
C LYS A 701 31.06 -20.14 -25.47
N LEU A 702 31.92 -20.00 -24.46
CA LEU A 702 33.32 -19.64 -24.68
C LEU A 702 33.87 -20.65 -25.71
N ARG A 703 34.43 -20.11 -26.79
CA ARG A 703 35.18 -20.84 -27.81
C ARG A 703 36.66 -20.71 -27.51
#